data_AF-A0A969Y8K2-F1
#
_entry.id   AF-A0A969Y8K2-F1
#
_cell.length_a   1.000
_cell.length_b   1.000
_cell.length_c   1.000
_cell.angle_alpha   90.00
_cell.angle_beta   90.00
_cell.angle_gamma   90.00
#
_symmetry.space_group_name_H-M   'P 1'
#
loop_
_entity.id
_entity.type
_entity.pdbx_description
1 polymer ?
#
loop_
_entity_poly.entity_id
_entity_poly.type
_entity_poly.pdbx_seq_one_letter_code
_entity_poly.pdbx_strand_id
1 'polypeptide(L)'
;MNVLRRLLARAFFQGNLLLACLTIGALLTSAVIGAQITGTVVDEQSGDLLPARIYIQDADGNWHFVDPASPQGSAVRYAKTNWVNPKSVEVHTTISAHPFRAELAPGKYSFTIERGKEYRPLVGTIEVNAQDLQLRFPLSRWINMEALGWFSGDTHLHRTVEELNNVMLAEDLNVAFPLTFWVTTAFTAPSRSGLNMPGENQAKLVLLDETHAIWPRNTEYEINSIDSKQHTLGALFLLNHRSVLANAVPPWEPVANKAKSEGALLDMDKLDWPFALMLPPVTGAQLYELANNHMWRTEYAFTNYVSFAPPYLHPPYGSRVGTERDWTLYTFGMYYTLLNAGFRCVPSAGTASGVHPVPAGFGRVYVHLPEGFSYEQWTKALAAGRSFVTTGPMLFATVNGRDPGETFRQTEPKAAYQIAGSVISEEPLAFIEVIRDGIPAITIMPKNELTPQGARRTEFTADITFDHSGWLAVRCWEERPGERFRWAHTAPWHIVLPGKPLRPRKEEKDFLVSRMRFEIQRSSSLLPPQARAEYARALAFYEKLDVQDNSQQVSMQGRPPKNEMDLRYWLENMICDHGFTADEVRMATGLGLDAIEKAQKQYAIPNTRSASARLQNLRVLPYPGGRHPRSGFLDGALNPTRDTKFSVFLPWDERSYVVVDAPEAIWSNLGLTFLAHEHIHTIWTKQGKTLQPLEWNRRPDGSLDFERVLPNGIAFGTKVVPGPDAVRMEAWVRNGTTETLRDLRWQVCMMLKAAAGFHEQTGQNKAMRSPYIACKSNDGRRWIITAWDPVGRLWQNPPVPCIHSDPKFPDCPPGQTVRARGWISFYEGSELDAELERIENTGWRRTASAP
;
A
#
# COMPACT_ATOMS: atom_id res chain seq x y z
N MET A 1 8.92 43.91 13.14
CA MET A 1 8.98 45.37 13.23
C MET A 1 7.62 45.88 13.64
N ASN A 2 7.55 46.54 14.80
CA ASN A 2 6.46 47.44 15.16
C ASN A 2 6.14 48.36 13.98
N VAL A 3 4.87 48.64 13.71
CA VAL A 3 4.19 49.90 14.01
C VAL A 3 2.70 49.77 13.56
N LEU A 4 1.79 50.39 14.33
CA LEU A 4 0.49 50.94 13.90
C LEU A 4 -0.81 50.10 14.15
N ARG A 5 -1.28 50.04 15.41
CA ARG A 5 -2.71 50.05 15.77
C ARG A 5 -2.95 50.84 17.06
N ARG A 6 -3.34 52.10 16.92
CA ARG A 6 -3.90 53.08 17.88
C ARG A 6 -4.52 54.16 16.98
N LEU A 7 -5.78 54.60 17.05
CA LEU A 7 -6.53 55.10 18.20
C LEU A 7 -8.04 55.20 17.89
N LEU A 8 -8.83 55.06 18.96
CA LEU A 8 -10.22 55.49 19.18
C LEU A 8 -10.30 56.98 19.56
N ALA A 9 -11.40 57.66 19.25
CA ALA A 9 -12.06 58.78 19.98
C ALA A 9 -13.20 59.38 19.12
N ARG A 10 -14.30 60.00 19.55
CA ARG A 10 -15.08 60.28 20.81
C ARG A 10 -16.35 61.05 20.31
N ALA A 11 -17.59 60.66 20.60
CA ALA A 11 -18.53 61.14 21.66
C ALA A 11 -19.23 62.52 21.47
N PHE A 12 -20.51 62.59 21.93
CA PHE A 12 -21.46 63.73 22.21
C PHE A 12 -22.47 64.14 21.09
N PHE A 13 -23.79 64.43 21.29
CA PHE A 13 -24.77 64.43 22.42
C PHE A 13 -26.23 64.69 21.88
N GLN A 14 -27.28 64.26 22.62
CA GLN A 14 -28.72 64.72 22.68
C GLN A 14 -29.58 64.73 21.37
N GLY A 15 -30.89 64.46 21.32
CA GLY A 15 -31.98 64.18 22.27
C GLY A 15 -33.32 64.65 21.64
N ASN A 16 -34.35 63.77 21.53
CA ASN A 16 -35.80 64.03 21.71
C ASN A 16 -36.75 63.10 20.91
N LEU A 17 -37.81 62.72 21.62
CA LEU A 17 -39.01 61.94 21.24
C LEU A 17 -39.81 62.54 20.06
N LEU A 18 -40.40 61.65 19.25
CA LEU A 18 -41.83 61.71 18.90
C LEU A 18 -42.37 60.37 18.36
N LEU A 19 -43.52 59.98 18.92
CA LEU A 19 -44.38 58.82 18.64
C LEU A 19 -44.86 58.74 17.18
N ALA A 20 -45.01 57.52 16.62
CA ALA A 20 -46.28 57.03 16.03
C ALA A 20 -46.19 55.60 15.43
N CYS A 21 -47.17 54.77 15.83
CA CYS A 21 -47.84 53.70 15.08
C CYS A 21 -47.20 52.31 14.87
N LEU A 22 -47.50 51.42 15.83
CA LEU A 22 -48.20 50.13 15.64
C LEU A 22 -48.12 49.45 14.25
N THR A 23 -47.34 48.38 14.18
CA THR A 23 -47.77 47.08 13.61
C THR A 23 -47.07 45.94 14.37
N ILE A 24 -47.76 45.35 15.33
CA ILE A 24 -47.38 44.04 15.90
C ILE A 24 -47.76 43.00 14.84
N GLY A 25 -46.84 42.74 13.92
CA GLY A 25 -46.86 41.54 13.10
C GLY A 25 -46.33 40.39 13.94
N ALA A 26 -47.21 39.71 14.68
CA ALA A 26 -46.90 38.42 15.25
C ALA A 26 -46.69 37.43 14.09
N LEU A 27 -45.45 37.35 13.59
CA LEU A 27 -44.96 36.21 12.84
C LEU A 27 -44.95 35.03 13.81
N LEU A 28 -46.10 34.37 13.94
CA LEU A 28 -46.16 32.96 14.28
C LEU A 28 -45.45 32.21 13.15
N THR A 29 -44.13 32.16 13.22
CA THR A 29 -43.39 31.07 12.60
C THR A 29 -43.92 29.81 13.28
N SER A 30 -44.81 29.08 12.61
CA SER A 30 -45.09 27.70 12.94
C SER A 30 -43.75 26.98 12.99
N ALA A 31 -43.25 26.72 14.20
CA ALA A 31 -42.18 25.77 14.39
C ALA A 31 -42.68 24.48 13.76
N VAL A 32 -42.09 24.12 12.63
CA VAL A 32 -42.30 22.80 12.03
C VAL A 32 -41.76 21.84 13.08
N ILE A 33 -42.68 21.24 13.85
CA ILE A 33 -42.33 20.21 14.84
C ILE A 33 -41.72 19.08 14.02
N GLY A 34 -40.41 18.91 14.09
CA GLY A 34 -39.72 17.79 13.46
C GLY A 34 -40.25 16.49 14.05
N ALA A 35 -40.39 15.46 13.23
CA ALA A 35 -40.76 14.14 13.76
C ALA A 35 -39.60 13.55 14.55
N GLN A 36 -39.93 12.90 15.66
CA GLN A 36 -38.95 12.21 16.46
C GLN A 36 -38.78 10.78 15.94
N ILE A 37 -37.58 10.46 15.47
CA ILE A 37 -37.21 9.06 15.23
C ILE A 37 -36.69 8.50 16.55
N THR A 38 -37.19 7.35 16.97
CA THR A 38 -36.59 6.51 18.01
C THR A 38 -36.11 5.22 17.38
N GLY A 39 -34.82 4.93 17.49
CA GLY A 39 -34.18 3.77 16.87
C GLY A 39 -33.62 2.79 17.89
N THR A 40 -33.67 1.50 17.56
CA THR A 40 -32.99 0.43 18.29
C THR A 40 -32.11 -0.37 17.33
N VAL A 41 -30.84 -0.57 17.70
CA VAL A 41 -29.92 -1.41 16.94
C VAL A 41 -29.82 -2.76 17.65
N VAL A 42 -29.90 -3.83 16.88
CA VAL A 42 -30.01 -5.20 17.41
C VAL A 42 -29.18 -6.17 16.60
N ASP A 43 -28.69 -7.20 17.24
CA ASP A 43 -28.14 -8.36 16.55
C ASP A 43 -29.28 -9.06 15.81
N GLU A 44 -29.10 -9.32 14.52
CA GLU A 44 -30.15 -9.97 13.72
C GLU A 44 -30.49 -11.37 14.22
N GLN A 45 -29.49 -12.10 14.73
CA GLN A 45 -29.63 -13.50 15.11
C GLN A 45 -30.10 -13.66 16.56
N SER A 46 -29.45 -13.00 17.52
CA SER A 46 -29.82 -13.14 18.94
C SER A 46 -30.98 -12.21 19.35
N GLY A 47 -31.15 -11.09 18.64
CA GLY A 47 -32.09 -10.04 19.01
C GLY A 47 -31.59 -9.09 20.11
N ASP A 48 -30.37 -9.30 20.62
CA ASP A 48 -29.78 -8.46 21.66
C ASP A 48 -29.56 -7.03 21.16
N LEU A 49 -29.69 -6.07 22.07
CA LEU A 49 -29.40 -4.67 21.79
C LEU A 49 -27.89 -4.46 21.58
N LEU A 50 -27.53 -3.71 20.54
CA LEU A 50 -26.14 -3.48 20.16
C LEU A 50 -25.74 -2.01 20.26
N PRO A 51 -24.59 -1.68 20.90
CA PRO A 51 -23.91 -0.42 20.64
C PRO A 51 -23.45 -0.35 19.19
N ALA A 52 -23.50 0.84 18.59
CA ALA A 52 -23.21 1.03 17.17
C ALA A 52 -22.79 2.47 16.84
N ARG A 53 -22.18 2.63 15.67
CA ARG A 53 -21.91 3.91 15.00
C ARG A 53 -23.02 4.20 14.00
N ILE A 54 -23.52 5.43 13.99
CA ILE A 54 -24.64 5.88 13.17
C ILE A 54 -24.25 7.10 12.35
N TYR A 55 -24.53 7.01 11.04
CA TYR A 55 -24.42 8.05 10.04
C TYR A 55 -25.83 8.40 9.56
N ILE A 56 -26.16 9.69 9.50
CA ILE A 56 -27.40 10.18 8.89
C ILE A 56 -27.07 11.39 8.02
N GLN A 57 -27.52 11.37 6.76
CA GLN A 57 -27.44 12.50 5.85
C GLN A 57 -28.80 12.80 5.21
N ASP A 58 -29.13 14.08 5.05
CA ASP A 58 -30.27 14.50 4.24
C ASP A 58 -29.95 14.46 2.74
N ALA A 59 -30.94 14.80 1.91
CA ALA A 59 -30.82 14.83 0.46
C ALA A 59 -29.81 15.87 -0.08
N ASP A 60 -29.51 16.90 0.72
CA ASP A 60 -28.51 17.93 0.39
C ASP A 60 -27.10 17.53 0.87
N GLY A 61 -26.97 16.40 1.55
CA GLY A 61 -25.72 15.85 2.07
C GLY A 61 -25.31 16.41 3.44
N ASN A 62 -26.18 17.16 4.13
CA ASN A 62 -25.87 17.63 5.48
C ASN A 62 -25.97 16.47 6.48
N TRP A 63 -25.04 16.47 7.44
CA TRP A 63 -24.95 15.45 8.48
C TRP A 63 -25.85 15.75 9.67
N HIS A 64 -26.49 14.72 10.20
CA HIS A 64 -27.35 14.79 11.37
C HIS A 64 -26.84 13.84 12.46
N PHE A 65 -26.79 14.31 13.71
CA PHE A 65 -26.39 13.50 14.87
C PHE A 65 -27.60 12.91 15.57
N VAL A 66 -27.35 11.87 16.36
CA VAL A 66 -28.38 11.26 17.22
C VAL A 66 -28.04 11.49 18.69
N ASP A 67 -29.04 11.41 19.54
CA ASP A 67 -28.93 11.53 21.00
C ASP A 67 -29.50 10.26 21.67
N PRO A 68 -29.12 9.94 22.92
CA PRO A 68 -29.74 8.83 23.62
C PRO A 68 -31.23 9.12 23.88
N ALA A 69 -32.09 8.15 23.61
CA ALA A 69 -33.52 8.23 23.97
C ALA A 69 -33.77 7.75 25.41
N SER A 70 -32.83 7.00 25.98
CA SER A 70 -32.87 6.49 27.36
C SER A 70 -31.91 7.28 28.27
N PRO A 71 -32.27 7.56 29.54
CA PRO A 71 -31.36 8.18 30.52
C PRO A 71 -30.10 7.37 30.81
N GLN A 72 -30.14 6.04 30.60
CA GLN A 72 -28.98 5.15 30.74
C GLN A 72 -28.15 5.08 29.47
N GLY A 73 -28.66 5.64 28.36
CA GLY A 73 -27.97 5.70 27.09
C GLY A 73 -26.86 6.74 27.07
N SER A 74 -25.82 6.47 26.29
CA SER A 74 -24.77 7.45 25.99
C SER A 74 -24.57 7.58 24.48
N ALA A 75 -24.12 8.76 24.07
CA ALA A 75 -23.78 9.06 22.68
C ALA A 75 -22.50 9.92 22.62
N VAL A 76 -21.62 9.63 21.67
CA VAL A 76 -20.41 10.42 21.41
C VAL A 76 -20.44 10.87 19.96
N ARG A 77 -20.52 12.18 19.75
CA ARG A 77 -20.50 12.79 18.42
C ARG A 77 -19.06 12.85 17.91
N TYR A 78 -18.88 12.55 16.63
CA TYR A 78 -17.61 12.66 15.95
C TYR A 78 -17.79 13.44 14.66
N ALA A 79 -17.03 14.52 14.49
CA ALA A 79 -17.06 15.34 13.30
C ALA A 79 -15.63 15.81 13.00
N LYS A 80 -15.00 15.19 12.01
CA LYS A 80 -13.64 15.53 11.61
C LYS A 80 -13.56 15.70 10.11
N THR A 81 -12.92 16.79 9.71
CA THR A 81 -12.53 17.07 8.34
C THR A 81 -11.03 17.26 8.32
N ASN A 82 -10.33 16.61 7.39
CA ASN A 82 -8.90 16.81 7.26
C ASN A 82 -8.58 18.25 6.80
N TRP A 83 -7.53 18.84 7.34
CA TRP A 83 -7.13 20.21 7.04
C TRP A 83 -6.40 20.38 5.68
N VAL A 84 -5.90 19.29 5.10
CA VAL A 84 -5.25 19.26 3.77
C VAL A 84 -6.27 18.93 2.68
N ASN A 85 -7.10 17.91 2.88
CA ASN A 85 -8.15 17.54 1.93
C ASN A 85 -9.54 17.70 2.57
N PRO A 86 -10.30 18.76 2.25
CA PRO A 86 -11.62 19.00 2.83
C PRO A 86 -12.68 17.98 2.40
N LYS A 87 -12.40 17.13 1.41
CA LYS A 87 -13.27 16.00 1.03
C LYS A 87 -13.08 14.78 1.93
N SER A 88 -11.98 14.71 2.67
CA SER A 88 -11.76 13.67 3.66
C SER A 88 -12.51 14.01 4.95
N VAL A 89 -13.75 13.55 5.01
CA VAL A 89 -14.72 13.88 6.08
C VAL A 89 -15.23 12.60 6.74
N GLU A 90 -15.27 12.61 8.06
CA GLU A 90 -15.82 11.54 8.89
C GLU A 90 -16.75 12.16 9.95
N VAL A 91 -18.05 11.90 9.82
CA VAL A 91 -19.09 12.47 10.68
C VAL A 91 -20.09 11.39 11.09
N HIS A 92 -20.19 11.11 12.38
CA HIS A 92 -21.08 10.09 12.93
C HIS A 92 -21.39 10.33 14.41
N THR A 93 -22.28 9.53 14.96
CA THR A 93 -22.46 9.37 16.42
C THR A 93 -22.23 7.91 16.79
N THR A 94 -21.42 7.61 17.80
CA THR A 94 -21.46 6.28 18.45
C THR A 94 -22.47 6.30 19.58
N ILE A 95 -23.25 5.23 19.72
CA ILE A 95 -24.28 5.07 20.75
C ILE A 95 -24.03 3.80 21.57
N SER A 96 -24.42 3.84 22.84
CA SER A 96 -24.56 2.63 23.67
C SER A 96 -25.68 1.73 23.12
N ALA A 97 -25.83 0.51 23.64
CA ALA A 97 -26.88 -0.43 23.25
C ALA A 97 -28.33 0.10 23.42
N HIS A 98 -28.52 1.12 24.25
CA HIS A 98 -29.83 1.70 24.52
C HIS A 98 -30.44 2.38 23.28
N PRO A 99 -31.78 2.54 23.22
CA PRO A 99 -32.43 3.26 22.14
C PRO A 99 -31.90 4.68 21.96
N PHE A 100 -31.78 5.11 20.71
CA PHE A 100 -31.38 6.48 20.34
C PHE A 100 -32.57 7.25 19.76
N ARG A 101 -32.44 8.57 19.69
CA ARG A 101 -33.39 9.45 19.01
C ARG A 101 -32.70 10.42 18.05
N ALA A 102 -33.42 10.81 17.00
CA ALA A 102 -33.03 11.88 16.09
C ALA A 102 -34.23 12.79 15.85
N GLU A 103 -34.03 14.10 15.98
CA GLU A 103 -35.03 15.11 15.61
C GLU A 103 -34.74 15.56 14.19
N LEU A 104 -35.56 15.12 13.23
CA LEU A 104 -35.36 15.37 11.81
C LEU A 104 -36.57 16.09 11.21
N ALA A 105 -36.33 17.04 10.32
CA ALA A 105 -37.40 17.68 9.56
C ALA A 105 -37.99 16.69 8.55
N PRO A 106 -39.26 16.86 8.11
CA PRO A 106 -39.83 16.03 7.05
C PRO A 106 -38.95 16.04 5.80
N GLY A 107 -38.64 14.85 5.26
CA GLY A 107 -37.71 14.70 4.16
C GLY A 107 -37.14 13.29 4.04
N LYS A 108 -36.31 13.09 3.01
CA LYS A 108 -35.62 11.82 2.76
C LYS A 108 -34.21 11.88 3.31
N TYR A 109 -33.85 10.86 4.07
CA TYR A 109 -32.52 10.72 4.67
C TYR A 109 -31.91 9.39 4.25
N SER A 110 -30.59 9.40 4.06
CA SER A 110 -29.78 8.18 4.00
C SER A 110 -29.18 7.90 5.37
N PHE A 111 -29.02 6.62 5.70
CA PHE A 111 -28.36 6.21 6.92
C PHE A 111 -27.37 5.08 6.67
N THR A 112 -26.36 5.00 7.54
CA THR A 112 -25.48 3.84 7.66
C THR A 112 -25.29 3.53 9.14
N ILE A 113 -25.47 2.27 9.54
CA ILE A 113 -25.27 1.80 10.91
C ILE A 113 -24.22 0.70 10.89
N GLU A 114 -23.20 0.83 11.72
CA GLU A 114 -22.04 -0.06 11.75
C GLU A 114 -21.69 -0.45 13.19
N ARG A 115 -21.25 -1.69 13.40
CA ARG A 115 -20.64 -2.15 14.66
C ARG A 115 -19.27 -2.76 14.33
N GLY A 116 -18.21 -1.96 14.48
CA GLY A 116 -16.86 -2.41 14.19
C GLY A 116 -16.68 -2.95 12.76
N LYS A 117 -15.92 -4.04 12.64
CA LYS A 117 -15.65 -4.72 11.35
C LYS A 117 -16.27 -6.11 11.23
N GLU A 118 -16.82 -6.64 12.32
CA GLU A 118 -17.34 -8.01 12.40
C GLU A 118 -18.81 -8.12 11.97
N TYR A 119 -19.48 -6.97 11.84
CA TYR A 119 -20.82 -6.81 11.34
C TYR A 119 -20.82 -6.16 9.96
N ARG A 120 -21.82 -6.49 9.15
CA ARG A 120 -22.05 -5.77 7.89
C ARG A 120 -22.62 -4.39 8.17
N PRO A 121 -22.14 -3.33 7.48
CA PRO A 121 -22.83 -2.05 7.48
C PRO A 121 -24.28 -2.20 7.01
N LEU A 122 -25.23 -1.72 7.80
CA LEU A 122 -26.62 -1.58 7.37
C LEU A 122 -26.78 -0.21 6.73
N VAL A 123 -26.99 -0.20 5.41
CA VAL A 123 -27.18 1.02 4.61
C VAL A 123 -28.61 1.08 4.12
N GLY A 124 -29.27 2.24 4.23
CA GLY A 124 -30.63 2.40 3.77
C GLY A 124 -31.08 3.86 3.69
N THR A 125 -32.36 4.05 3.43
CA THR A 125 -33.00 5.37 3.44
C THR A 125 -34.25 5.37 4.32
N ILE A 126 -34.53 6.49 4.97
CA ILE A 126 -35.73 6.71 5.78
C ILE A 126 -36.46 7.94 5.23
N GLU A 127 -37.77 7.84 5.06
CA GLU A 127 -38.63 8.98 4.78
C GLU A 127 -39.26 9.43 6.10
N VAL A 128 -38.95 10.66 6.49
CA VAL A 128 -39.46 11.30 7.70
C VAL A 128 -40.66 12.14 7.31
N ASN A 129 -41.80 11.87 7.94
CA ASN A 129 -43.03 12.64 7.79
C ASN A 129 -43.30 13.43 9.08
N ALA A 130 -44.49 13.99 9.27
CA ALA A 130 -44.85 14.71 10.49
C ALA A 130 -45.21 13.80 11.70
N GLN A 131 -45.03 12.48 11.59
CA GLN A 131 -45.33 11.50 12.63
C GLN A 131 -44.05 10.89 13.17
N ASP A 132 -44.02 10.66 14.49
CA ASP A 132 -42.91 9.96 15.14
C ASP A 132 -42.75 8.54 14.61
N LEU A 133 -41.51 8.10 14.47
CA LEU A 133 -41.16 6.79 13.93
C LEU A 133 -40.41 5.98 14.98
N GLN A 134 -40.86 4.74 15.21
CA GLN A 134 -40.08 3.75 15.95
C GLN A 134 -39.47 2.75 14.98
N LEU A 135 -38.16 2.69 14.94
CA LEU A 135 -37.41 1.88 13.97
C LEU A 135 -36.53 0.86 14.68
N ARG A 136 -36.47 -0.34 14.11
CA ARG A 136 -35.57 -1.42 14.52
C ARG A 136 -34.59 -1.70 13.40
N PHE A 137 -33.30 -1.68 13.72
CA PHE A 137 -32.20 -1.82 12.78
C PHE A 137 -31.40 -3.10 13.08
N PRO A 138 -31.68 -4.21 12.39
CA PRO A 138 -30.93 -5.45 12.57
C PRO A 138 -29.55 -5.38 11.88
N LEU A 139 -28.49 -5.71 12.62
CA LEU A 139 -27.14 -5.88 12.07
C LEU A 139 -26.80 -7.38 11.99
N SER A 140 -26.33 -7.80 10.82
CA SER A 140 -25.88 -9.18 10.59
C SER A 140 -24.39 -9.31 10.89
N ARG A 141 -24.03 -10.13 11.89
CA ARG A 141 -22.65 -10.52 12.14
C ARG A 141 -22.16 -11.48 11.06
N TRP A 142 -20.98 -11.25 10.48
CA TRP A 142 -20.42 -12.14 9.46
C TRP A 142 -19.21 -12.95 9.95
N ILE A 143 -18.59 -12.53 11.05
CA ILE A 143 -17.55 -13.27 11.78
C ILE A 143 -17.60 -12.94 13.27
N ASN A 144 -17.19 -13.86 14.14
CA ASN A 144 -17.02 -13.62 15.57
C ASN A 144 -15.57 -13.93 15.95
N MET A 145 -14.73 -12.90 16.05
CA MET A 145 -13.30 -13.05 16.30
C MET A 145 -13.02 -13.50 17.73
N GLU A 146 -13.79 -13.01 18.70
CA GLU A 146 -13.71 -13.44 20.10
C GLU A 146 -13.93 -14.96 20.23
N ALA A 147 -14.95 -15.50 19.58
CA ALA A 147 -15.21 -16.94 19.58
C ALA A 147 -14.11 -17.76 18.89
N LEU A 148 -13.26 -17.12 18.08
CA LEU A 148 -12.08 -17.70 17.46
C LEU A 148 -10.79 -17.45 18.29
N GLY A 149 -10.90 -16.82 19.47
CA GLY A 149 -9.78 -16.49 20.33
C GLY A 149 -8.98 -15.25 19.89
N TRP A 150 -9.53 -14.40 19.02
CA TRP A 150 -8.84 -13.22 18.49
C TRP A 150 -9.45 -11.93 19.04
N PHE A 151 -8.61 -11.09 19.64
CA PHE A 151 -9.03 -9.86 20.31
C PHE A 151 -8.33 -8.64 19.70
N SER A 152 -9.12 -7.64 19.32
CA SER A 152 -8.65 -6.45 18.61
C SER A 152 -7.97 -5.40 19.49
N GLY A 153 -7.16 -4.54 18.90
CA GLY A 153 -6.69 -3.33 19.54
C GLY A 153 -6.30 -2.20 18.59
N ASP A 154 -6.31 -0.98 19.14
CA ASP A 154 -5.88 0.27 18.51
C ASP A 154 -4.87 0.96 19.44
N THR A 155 -3.64 1.13 18.97
CA THR A 155 -2.49 1.59 19.75
C THR A 155 -2.31 3.11 19.77
N HIS A 156 -3.12 3.85 19.02
CA HIS A 156 -2.94 5.28 18.82
C HIS A 156 -4.30 5.97 18.68
N LEU A 157 -4.77 6.52 19.79
CA LEU A 157 -6.05 7.22 19.88
C LEU A 157 -5.87 8.58 20.55
N HIS A 158 -6.47 9.61 19.96
CA HIS A 158 -6.57 10.96 20.53
C HIS A 158 -7.98 11.24 21.07
N ARG A 159 -8.53 10.30 21.82
CA ARG A 159 -9.84 10.40 22.48
C ARG A 159 -9.70 10.28 23.99
N THR A 160 -10.58 10.98 24.71
CA THR A 160 -10.62 10.88 26.17
C THR A 160 -11.06 9.48 26.61
N VAL A 161 -10.65 9.06 27.81
CA VAL A 161 -11.09 7.78 28.40
C VAL A 161 -12.61 7.70 28.49
N GLU A 162 -13.27 8.82 28.79
CA GLU A 162 -14.73 8.88 28.90
C GLU A 162 -15.45 8.66 27.57
N GLU A 163 -14.96 9.24 26.47
CA GLU A 163 -15.48 8.96 25.13
C GLU A 163 -15.28 7.48 24.77
N LEU A 164 -14.13 6.90 25.13
CA LEU A 164 -13.80 5.51 24.80
C LEU A 164 -14.70 4.47 25.47
N ASN A 165 -15.28 4.78 26.63
CA ASN A 165 -16.28 3.92 27.29
C ASN A 165 -17.47 3.59 26.36
N ASN A 166 -17.83 4.53 25.47
CA ASN A 166 -18.89 4.36 24.49
C ASN A 166 -18.34 3.87 23.14
N VAL A 167 -17.28 4.54 22.65
CA VAL A 167 -16.73 4.30 21.31
C VAL A 167 -16.22 2.87 21.16
N MET A 168 -15.50 2.32 22.14
CA MET A 168 -14.97 0.96 22.03
C MET A 168 -16.06 -0.09 21.89
N LEU A 169 -17.15 0.06 22.65
CA LEU A 169 -18.29 -0.87 22.58
C LEU A 169 -19.04 -0.75 21.24
N ALA A 170 -19.12 0.45 20.65
CA ALA A 170 -19.70 0.65 19.33
C ALA A 170 -18.82 0.09 18.19
N GLU A 171 -17.50 0.08 18.38
CA GLU A 171 -16.53 -0.44 17.41
C GLU A 171 -16.14 -1.92 17.62
N ASP A 172 -16.66 -2.55 18.67
CA ASP A 172 -16.25 -3.89 19.13
C ASP A 172 -14.71 -3.98 19.20
N LEU A 173 -14.10 -3.00 19.86
CA LEU A 173 -12.65 -2.80 19.94
C LEU A 173 -12.15 -3.21 21.31
N ASN A 174 -11.52 -4.39 21.45
CA ASN A 174 -11.25 -4.99 22.76
C ASN A 174 -10.22 -4.20 23.58
N VAL A 175 -9.12 -3.70 22.98
CA VAL A 175 -8.07 -2.98 23.72
C VAL A 175 -7.76 -1.62 23.11
N ALA A 176 -7.71 -0.58 23.94
CA ALA A 176 -7.36 0.77 23.51
C ALA A 176 -6.22 1.39 24.34
N PHE A 177 -5.34 2.10 23.65
CA PHE A 177 -4.29 2.93 24.25
C PHE A 177 -4.48 4.41 23.87
N PRO A 178 -5.32 5.17 24.59
CA PRO A 178 -5.39 6.61 24.39
C PRO A 178 -4.05 7.28 24.75
N LEU A 179 -3.52 8.12 23.87
CA LEU A 179 -2.27 8.87 24.04
C LEU A 179 -2.53 10.09 24.95
N THR A 180 -2.78 9.81 26.23
CA THR A 180 -3.21 10.83 27.21
C THR A 180 -2.13 11.86 27.54
N PHE A 181 -0.86 11.52 27.33
CA PHE A 181 0.25 12.47 27.37
C PHE A 181 0.78 12.70 25.96
N TRP A 182 0.75 13.93 25.47
CA TRP A 182 1.17 14.24 24.10
C TRP A 182 2.20 15.36 24.11
N VAL A 183 3.43 15.06 23.68
CA VAL A 183 4.57 15.97 23.70
C VAL A 183 5.00 16.30 22.29
N THR A 184 4.89 17.57 21.89
CA THR A 184 5.23 18.02 20.53
C THR A 184 6.46 18.92 20.42
N THR A 185 7.05 19.28 21.56
CA THR A 185 8.22 20.15 21.64
C THR A 185 9.38 19.42 22.31
N ALA A 186 10.55 19.41 21.68
CA ALA A 186 11.75 18.81 22.23
C ALA A 186 12.09 19.38 23.62
N PHE A 187 12.74 18.56 24.44
CA PHE A 187 13.19 18.92 25.80
C PHE A 187 12.04 19.30 26.76
N THR A 188 10.79 19.02 26.37
CA THR A 188 9.61 19.13 27.23
C THR A 188 9.28 17.78 27.86
N ALA A 189 9.15 17.75 29.18
CA ALA A 189 8.68 16.57 29.89
C ALA A 189 7.15 16.44 29.72
N PRO A 190 6.59 15.22 29.64
CA PRO A 190 5.15 14.99 29.51
C PRO A 190 4.27 15.78 30.49
N SER A 191 4.67 15.88 31.75
CA SER A 191 3.92 16.63 32.77
C SER A 191 3.79 18.14 32.50
N ARG A 192 4.62 18.69 31.60
CA ARG A 192 4.61 20.11 31.22
C ARG A 192 3.95 20.38 29.87
N SER A 193 3.47 19.35 29.18
CA SER A 193 2.80 19.55 27.90
C SER A 193 1.40 20.13 28.10
N GLY A 194 1.06 21.14 27.29
CA GLY A 194 -0.29 21.72 27.24
C GLY A 194 -1.29 20.91 26.39
N LEU A 195 -0.86 19.79 25.80
CA LEU A 195 -1.68 18.95 24.91
C LEU A 195 -2.16 17.65 25.58
N ASN A 196 -1.86 17.46 26.87
CA ASN A 196 -2.31 16.29 27.61
C ASN A 196 -3.84 16.25 27.68
N MET A 197 -4.39 15.04 27.57
CA MET A 197 -5.83 14.84 27.69
C MET A 197 -6.31 15.19 29.12
N PRO A 198 -7.52 15.77 29.26
CA PRO A 198 -8.11 16.00 30.57
C PRO A 198 -8.37 14.69 31.32
N GLY A 199 -8.45 14.76 32.65
CA GLY A 199 -8.70 13.62 33.54
C GLY A 199 -7.47 13.13 34.32
N GLU A 200 -7.69 12.22 35.28
CA GLU A 200 -6.61 11.70 36.15
C GLU A 200 -5.66 10.74 35.41
N ASN A 201 -6.13 10.13 34.31
CA ASN A 201 -5.38 9.25 33.41
C ASN A 201 -4.54 8.20 34.15
N GLN A 202 -5.10 7.63 35.23
CA GLN A 202 -4.38 6.77 36.17
C GLN A 202 -3.78 5.53 35.48
N ALA A 203 -2.66 5.04 36.02
CA ALA A 203 -2.08 3.76 35.60
C ALA A 203 -2.87 2.59 36.21
N LYS A 204 -4.17 2.54 35.91
CA LYS A 204 -5.13 1.57 36.40
C LYS A 204 -5.97 1.10 35.23
N LEU A 205 -6.08 -0.21 35.07
CA LEU A 205 -6.90 -0.82 34.04
C LEU A 205 -8.37 -0.42 34.23
N VAL A 206 -9.01 0.01 33.14
CA VAL A 206 -10.45 0.26 33.09
C VAL A 206 -11.07 -0.85 32.27
N LEU A 207 -11.93 -1.65 32.89
CA LEU A 207 -12.71 -2.69 32.20
C LEU A 207 -14.09 -2.11 31.88
N LEU A 208 -14.49 -2.19 30.62
CA LEU A 208 -15.83 -1.80 30.18
C LEU A 208 -16.80 -2.98 30.31
N ASP A 209 -16.32 -4.18 30.01
CA ASP A 209 -16.97 -5.47 30.20
C ASP A 209 -15.92 -6.58 30.34
N GLU A 210 -16.30 -7.84 30.10
CA GLU A 210 -15.42 -9.02 30.21
C GLU A 210 -14.26 -9.04 29.20
N THR A 211 -14.38 -8.35 28.06
CA THR A 211 -13.41 -8.41 26.96
C THR A 211 -12.89 -7.05 26.49
N HIS A 212 -13.47 -5.96 26.98
CA HIS A 212 -13.10 -4.59 26.60
C HIS A 212 -12.33 -3.88 27.71
N ALA A 213 -11.11 -3.44 27.41
CA ALA A 213 -10.19 -2.84 28.38
C ALA A 213 -9.43 -1.62 27.84
N ILE A 214 -9.39 -0.56 28.63
CA ILE A 214 -8.59 0.64 28.37
C ILE A 214 -7.42 0.66 29.34
N TRP A 215 -6.23 0.93 28.80
CA TRP A 215 -5.11 1.38 29.63
C TRP A 215 -4.89 2.89 29.46
N PRO A 216 -5.24 3.73 30.45
CA PRO A 216 -5.23 5.19 30.27
C PRO A 216 -3.84 5.83 30.20
N ARG A 217 -2.80 5.23 30.77
CA ARG A 217 -1.47 5.86 30.92
C ARG A 217 -0.56 5.52 29.74
N ASN A 218 -0.59 6.36 28.70
CA ASN A 218 0.28 6.25 27.52
C ASN A 218 0.84 7.63 27.15
N THR A 219 2.03 7.64 26.57
CA THR A 219 2.71 8.87 26.15
C THR A 219 3.10 8.81 24.68
N GLU A 220 2.74 9.85 23.94
CA GLU A 220 3.27 10.15 22.63
C GLU A 220 4.32 11.25 22.72
N TYR A 221 5.50 10.98 22.16
CA TYR A 221 6.49 12.01 21.86
C TYR A 221 6.53 12.23 20.35
N GLU A 222 5.68 13.11 19.83
CA GLU A 222 5.59 13.51 18.42
C GLU A 222 6.31 14.85 18.21
N ILE A 223 7.64 14.82 18.18
CA ILE A 223 8.45 16.04 18.24
C ILE A 223 8.42 16.77 16.89
N ASN A 224 7.75 17.93 16.89
CA ASN A 224 7.54 18.78 15.72
C ASN A 224 8.39 20.07 15.77
N SER A 225 8.99 20.37 16.94
CA SER A 225 9.83 21.55 17.12
C SER A 225 10.99 21.35 18.10
N ILE A 226 12.07 22.09 17.89
CA ILE A 226 13.27 22.15 18.75
C ILE A 226 13.61 23.63 18.99
N ASP A 227 13.76 24.04 20.25
CA ASP A 227 14.04 25.44 20.64
C ASP A 227 13.14 26.46 19.93
N SER A 228 11.83 26.18 19.92
CA SER A 228 10.78 26.98 19.26
C SER A 228 10.90 27.12 17.73
N LYS A 229 11.80 26.37 17.09
CA LYS A 229 11.89 26.28 15.62
C LYS A 229 11.17 25.02 15.14
N GLN A 230 10.40 25.14 14.06
CA GLN A 230 9.84 23.95 13.40
C GLN A 230 10.97 23.07 12.89
N HIS A 231 11.02 21.84 13.41
CA HIS A 231 11.99 20.82 13.05
C HIS A 231 11.43 19.47 13.49
N THR A 232 10.63 18.86 12.63
CA THR A 232 10.01 17.56 12.92
C THR A 232 11.09 16.48 13.01
N LEU A 233 11.06 15.71 14.10
CA LEU A 233 11.81 14.46 14.26
C LEU A 233 10.89 13.26 13.96
N GLY A 234 9.67 13.28 14.51
CA GLY A 234 8.66 12.22 14.38
C GLY A 234 8.14 11.75 15.73
N ALA A 235 7.45 10.60 15.72
CA ALA A 235 6.79 10.03 16.88
C ALA A 235 7.37 8.69 17.37
N LEU A 236 7.39 8.53 18.70
CA LEU A 236 7.52 7.23 19.40
C LEU A 236 6.48 7.20 20.53
N PHE A 237 5.69 6.13 20.58
CA PHE A 237 4.69 5.92 21.61
C PHE A 237 5.22 4.99 22.68
N LEU A 238 4.92 5.34 23.92
CA LEU A 238 5.23 4.56 25.11
C LEU A 238 3.89 4.15 25.69
N LEU A 239 3.51 2.90 25.43
CA LEU A 239 2.21 2.34 25.77
C LEU A 239 2.33 1.50 27.03
N ASN A 240 1.30 1.48 27.87
CA ASN A 240 1.25 0.63 29.08
C ASN A 240 2.27 0.98 30.18
N HIS A 241 2.74 2.22 30.25
CA HIS A 241 3.66 2.65 31.31
C HIS A 241 2.91 2.97 32.63
N ARG A 242 3.62 2.96 33.76
CA ARG A 242 3.05 3.01 35.11
C ARG A 242 3.19 4.38 35.77
N SER A 243 4.26 5.11 35.48
CA SER A 243 4.50 6.44 36.04
C SER A 243 4.43 7.54 34.97
N VAL A 244 4.12 8.77 35.35
CA VAL A 244 4.31 9.91 34.45
C VAL A 244 5.81 10.07 34.21
N LEU A 245 6.24 9.98 32.96
CA LEU A 245 7.64 10.05 32.61
C LEU A 245 8.17 11.46 32.88
N ALA A 246 9.27 11.55 33.65
CA ALA A 246 9.88 12.83 34.03
C ALA A 246 10.84 13.38 32.96
N ASN A 247 11.41 12.49 32.16
CA ASN A 247 12.45 12.84 31.19
C ASN A 247 11.83 13.40 29.90
N ALA A 248 12.51 14.37 29.32
CA ALA A 248 12.20 14.89 27.99
C ALA A 248 13.04 14.20 26.92
N VAL A 249 12.62 14.32 25.66
CA VAL A 249 13.35 13.80 24.49
C VAL A 249 13.67 14.93 23.50
N PRO A 250 14.72 14.77 22.67
CA PRO A 250 15.82 13.80 22.82
C PRO A 250 16.76 14.15 24.00
N PRO A 251 17.58 13.22 24.53
CA PRO A 251 17.86 11.87 24.06
C PRO A 251 16.71 10.89 24.33
N TRP A 252 16.62 9.85 23.52
CA TRP A 252 15.52 8.87 23.53
C TRP A 252 15.78 7.67 24.43
N GLU A 253 17.02 7.19 24.50
CA GLU A 253 17.41 5.97 25.22
C GLU A 253 17.03 6.00 26.72
N PRO A 254 17.25 7.09 27.49
CA PRO A 254 16.88 7.11 28.91
C PRO A 254 15.37 7.00 29.13
N VAL A 255 14.57 7.63 28.27
CA VAL A 255 13.11 7.57 28.32
C VAL A 255 12.63 6.17 27.95
N ALA A 256 13.17 5.59 26.88
CA ALA A 256 12.87 4.23 26.45
C ALA A 256 13.22 3.19 27.52
N ASN A 257 14.38 3.31 28.18
CA ASN A 257 14.78 2.39 29.25
C ASN A 257 13.87 2.49 30.46
N LYS A 258 13.45 3.70 30.84
CA LYS A 258 12.47 3.89 31.92
C LYS A 258 11.13 3.25 31.55
N ALA A 259 10.60 3.51 30.36
CA ALA A 259 9.34 2.92 29.92
C ALA A 259 9.40 1.38 29.90
N LYS A 260 10.46 0.79 29.31
CA LYS A 260 10.65 -0.68 29.30
C LYS A 260 10.74 -1.27 30.70
N SER A 261 11.39 -0.58 31.65
CA SER A 261 11.46 -1.06 33.04
C SER A 261 10.09 -1.16 33.73
N GLU A 262 9.07 -0.50 33.18
CA GLU A 262 7.69 -0.54 33.66
C GLU A 262 6.81 -1.52 32.86
N GLY A 263 7.39 -2.27 31.93
CA GLY A 263 6.67 -3.19 31.03
C GLY A 263 5.98 -2.50 29.86
N ALA A 264 6.36 -1.26 29.53
CA ALA A 264 5.77 -0.51 28.43
C ALA A 264 6.14 -1.11 27.06
N LEU A 265 5.21 -1.03 26.12
CA LEU A 265 5.46 -1.30 24.70
C LEU A 265 5.94 0.00 24.03
N LEU A 266 6.94 -0.13 23.15
CA LEU A 266 7.49 0.99 22.39
C LEU A 266 7.02 0.84 20.93
N ASP A 267 6.09 1.70 20.53
CA ASP A 267 5.41 1.65 19.24
C ASP A 267 5.85 2.81 18.34
N MET A 268 6.32 2.46 17.14
CA MET A 268 6.76 3.43 16.14
C MET A 268 5.59 3.73 15.20
N ASP A 269 5.12 4.98 15.18
CA ASP A 269 4.00 5.46 14.35
C ASP A 269 4.14 5.09 12.86
N LYS A 270 5.00 5.81 12.12
CA LYS A 270 5.23 5.57 10.69
C LYS A 270 6.70 5.75 10.36
N LEU A 271 7.24 4.89 9.50
CA LEU A 271 8.66 4.95 9.09
C LEU A 271 8.96 6.06 8.08
N ASP A 272 7.97 6.88 7.74
CA ASP A 272 8.17 8.13 7.01
C ASP A 272 8.83 9.21 7.88
N TRP A 273 8.73 9.09 9.20
CA TRP A 273 9.27 10.09 10.11
C TRP A 273 10.80 10.19 10.03
N PRO A 274 11.36 11.41 10.08
CA PRO A 274 12.79 11.64 9.90
C PRO A 274 13.71 10.75 10.75
N PHE A 275 13.42 10.63 12.04
CA PHE A 275 14.24 9.87 12.98
C PHE A 275 13.87 8.39 13.11
N ALA A 276 12.88 7.89 12.37
CA ALA A 276 12.27 6.59 12.67
C ALA A 276 13.29 5.43 12.62
N LEU A 277 14.24 5.50 11.67
CA LEU A 277 15.30 4.50 11.51
C LEU A 277 16.38 4.58 12.62
N MET A 278 16.43 5.64 13.41
CA MET A 278 17.31 5.73 14.57
C MET A 278 16.74 4.99 15.78
N LEU A 279 15.40 4.88 15.88
CA LEU A 279 14.73 4.35 17.06
C LEU A 279 15.12 2.90 17.37
N PRO A 280 15.02 1.91 16.45
CA PRO A 280 15.30 0.52 16.80
C PRO A 280 16.70 0.27 17.41
N PRO A 281 17.82 0.76 16.82
CA PRO A 281 19.14 0.52 17.40
C PRO A 281 19.42 1.30 18.71
N VAL A 282 18.64 2.34 19.02
CA VAL A 282 18.87 3.21 20.20
C VAL A 282 17.94 2.87 21.36
N THR A 283 16.66 2.64 21.07
CA THR A 283 15.63 2.43 22.10
C THR A 283 15.26 0.96 22.25
N GLY A 284 15.51 0.13 21.23
CA GLY A 284 14.99 -1.23 21.14
C GLY A 284 13.49 -1.29 20.90
N ALA A 285 12.90 -0.24 20.30
CA ALA A 285 11.50 -0.25 19.88
C ALA A 285 11.23 -1.44 18.93
N GLN A 286 10.09 -2.09 19.15
CA GLN A 286 9.72 -3.32 18.44
C GLN A 286 8.34 -3.23 17.79
N LEU A 287 7.40 -2.46 18.31
CA LEU A 287 6.11 -2.30 17.65
C LEU A 287 6.22 -1.28 16.51
N TYR A 288 5.42 -1.49 15.47
CA TYR A 288 5.33 -0.61 14.32
C TYR A 288 3.89 -0.54 13.81
N GLU A 289 3.32 0.66 13.68
CA GLU A 289 1.98 0.82 13.12
C GLU A 289 1.98 0.59 11.61
N LEU A 290 1.98 -0.69 11.23
CA LEU A 290 1.92 -1.10 9.84
C LEU A 290 0.57 -0.69 9.23
N ALA A 291 -0.49 -0.69 10.04
CA ALA A 291 -1.75 0.00 9.76
C ALA A 291 -1.79 1.34 10.52
N ASN A 292 -0.98 2.31 10.08
CA ASN A 292 -0.84 3.63 10.70
C ASN A 292 -2.00 4.59 10.40
N ASN A 293 -1.97 5.70 11.12
CA ASN A 293 -2.96 6.75 11.14
C ASN A 293 -3.09 7.58 9.84
N HIS A 294 -2.38 7.24 8.75
CA HIS A 294 -2.59 7.81 7.42
C HIS A 294 -3.42 6.88 6.51
N MET A 295 -3.78 5.68 6.97
CA MET A 295 -4.60 4.74 6.22
C MET A 295 -6.07 4.88 6.64
N TRP A 296 -6.91 5.42 5.75
CA TRP A 296 -8.27 5.82 6.11
C TRP A 296 -9.33 5.11 5.28
N ARG A 297 -10.58 5.14 5.76
CA ARG A 297 -11.74 4.76 4.94
C ARG A 297 -12.18 5.87 3.99
N THR A 298 -11.90 7.12 4.35
CA THR A 298 -12.26 8.34 3.62
C THR A 298 -11.30 8.59 2.46
N GLU A 299 -11.55 9.65 1.69
CA GLU A 299 -10.63 10.12 0.66
C GLU A 299 -9.23 10.39 1.26
N TYR A 300 -8.18 9.90 0.60
CA TYR A 300 -6.82 10.03 1.09
C TYR A 300 -6.37 11.51 1.04
N ALA A 301 -5.83 12.05 2.14
CA ALA A 301 -5.37 13.46 2.16
C ALA A 301 -3.85 13.63 2.10
N PHE A 302 -3.07 12.70 2.64
CA PHE A 302 -1.63 12.88 2.82
C PHE A 302 -0.83 12.37 1.63
N THR A 303 -1.01 13.01 0.48
CA THR A 303 -0.27 12.66 -0.73
C THR A 303 1.21 13.00 -0.62
N ASN A 304 1.60 13.95 0.23
CA ASN A 304 3.01 14.33 0.45
C ASN A 304 3.66 13.56 1.60
N TYR A 305 4.80 12.93 1.33
CA TYR A 305 5.63 12.18 2.28
C TYR A 305 6.75 13.08 2.82
N VAL A 306 7.13 12.87 4.07
CA VAL A 306 8.20 13.61 4.73
C VAL A 306 9.56 13.16 4.20
N SER A 307 9.72 11.85 4.03
CA SER A 307 10.93 11.22 3.50
C SER A 307 10.76 10.83 2.04
N PHE A 308 11.85 10.82 1.28
CA PHE A 308 11.82 10.31 -0.08
C PHE A 308 11.63 8.79 -0.06
N ALA A 309 10.72 8.28 -0.90
CA ALA A 309 10.61 6.85 -1.11
C ALA A 309 11.93 6.32 -1.69
N PRO A 310 12.55 5.28 -1.09
CA PRO A 310 13.80 4.75 -1.62
C PRO A 310 13.59 4.16 -3.02
N PRO A 311 14.59 4.27 -3.92
CA PRO A 311 14.44 3.83 -5.31
C PRO A 311 14.03 2.36 -5.49
N TYR A 312 14.37 1.48 -4.53
CA TYR A 312 14.07 0.05 -4.59
C TYR A 312 12.63 -0.33 -4.16
N LEU A 313 11.86 0.58 -3.55
CA LEU A 313 10.48 0.29 -3.12
C LEU A 313 9.42 0.63 -4.18
N HIS A 314 9.81 1.32 -5.27
CA HIS A 314 8.99 1.65 -6.46
C HIS A 314 7.67 2.44 -6.17
N PRO A 315 6.98 2.96 -7.20
CA PRO A 315 7.04 4.34 -7.73
C PRO A 315 6.06 5.36 -7.07
N PRO A 316 6.18 6.68 -7.38
CA PRO A 316 7.15 7.30 -8.29
C PRO A 316 8.55 7.38 -7.64
N TYR A 317 9.56 7.03 -8.40
CA TYR A 317 10.95 6.87 -7.93
C TYR A 317 11.50 8.12 -7.26
N GLY A 318 11.98 7.99 -6.02
CA GLY A 318 12.53 9.13 -5.27
C GLY A 318 11.51 10.26 -5.09
N SER A 319 10.22 9.97 -5.25
CA SER A 319 9.14 10.91 -5.02
C SER A 319 8.90 11.08 -3.53
N ARG A 320 8.34 12.23 -3.19
CA ARG A 320 7.67 12.48 -1.91
C ARG A 320 6.17 12.56 -2.10
N VAL A 321 5.66 12.09 -3.22
CA VAL A 321 4.23 12.14 -3.55
C VAL A 321 3.78 10.79 -4.07
N GLY A 322 2.64 10.31 -3.60
CA GLY A 322 2.01 9.10 -4.11
C GLY A 322 0.56 8.96 -3.66
N THR A 323 -0.11 7.91 -4.14
CA THR A 323 -1.48 7.57 -3.75
C THR A 323 -1.52 6.89 -2.38
N GLU A 324 -2.71 6.58 -1.89
CA GLU A 324 -2.90 5.75 -0.70
C GLU A 324 -2.23 4.37 -0.84
N ARG A 325 -2.26 3.82 -2.06
CA ARG A 325 -1.65 2.53 -2.35
C ARG A 325 -0.13 2.62 -2.29
N ASP A 326 0.43 3.68 -2.87
CA ASP A 326 1.87 3.95 -2.82
C ASP A 326 2.35 4.11 -1.37
N TRP A 327 1.58 4.83 -0.54
CA TRP A 327 1.89 4.99 0.89
C TRP A 327 1.90 3.66 1.64
N THR A 328 0.91 2.81 1.38
CA THR A 328 0.79 1.49 2.00
C THR A 328 1.99 0.62 1.62
N LEU A 329 2.37 0.58 0.33
CA LEU A 329 3.51 -0.20 -0.13
C LEU A 329 4.85 0.36 0.36
N TYR A 330 4.99 1.69 0.42
CA TYR A 330 6.14 2.36 0.99
C TYR A 330 6.34 1.96 2.46
N THR A 331 5.29 2.07 3.28
CA THR A 331 5.36 1.72 4.71
C THR A 331 5.63 0.24 4.94
N PHE A 332 5.11 -0.66 4.09
CA PHE A 332 5.47 -2.09 4.11
C PHE A 332 6.95 -2.31 3.78
N GLY A 333 7.43 -1.67 2.72
CA GLY A 333 8.82 -1.83 2.30
C GLY A 333 9.82 -1.29 3.33
N MET A 334 9.48 -0.21 4.01
CA MET A 334 10.28 0.32 5.13
C MET A 334 10.29 -0.65 6.31
N TYR A 335 9.14 -1.26 6.63
CA TYR A 335 9.03 -2.30 7.65
C TYR A 335 9.90 -3.52 7.31
N TYR A 336 9.83 -4.00 6.06
CA TYR A 336 10.67 -5.12 5.59
C TYR A 336 12.16 -4.79 5.61
N THR A 337 12.53 -3.54 5.31
CA THR A 337 13.91 -3.05 5.38
C THR A 337 14.46 -3.17 6.80
N LEU A 338 13.67 -2.84 7.83
CA LEU A 338 14.07 -3.01 9.23
C LEU A 338 14.15 -4.49 9.64
N LEU A 339 13.22 -5.33 9.20
CA LEU A 339 13.31 -6.78 9.42
C LEU A 339 14.59 -7.37 8.81
N ASN A 340 14.91 -6.97 7.57
CA ASN A 340 16.13 -7.37 6.87
C ASN A 340 17.41 -6.86 7.54
N ALA A 341 17.35 -5.72 8.25
CA ALA A 341 18.43 -5.21 9.10
C ALA A 341 18.58 -5.97 10.44
N GLY A 342 17.74 -6.98 10.70
CA GLY A 342 17.81 -7.85 11.87
C GLY A 342 16.92 -7.44 13.04
N PHE A 343 16.07 -6.42 12.88
CA PHE A 343 15.12 -6.03 13.92
C PHE A 343 13.91 -6.97 13.94
N ARG A 344 13.36 -7.22 15.14
CA ARG A 344 12.15 -8.04 15.33
C ARG A 344 10.93 -7.16 15.46
N CYS A 345 10.61 -6.45 14.38
CA CYS A 345 9.49 -5.52 14.37
C CYS A 345 8.15 -6.28 14.31
N VAL A 346 7.26 -6.00 15.27
CA VAL A 346 5.91 -6.55 15.35
C VAL A 346 4.91 -5.53 14.82
N PRO A 347 4.00 -5.90 13.91
CA PRO A 347 3.01 -4.97 13.41
C PRO A 347 1.92 -4.69 14.47
N SER A 348 1.62 -3.41 14.66
CA SER A 348 0.49 -2.85 15.40
C SER A 348 -0.35 -1.97 14.46
N ALA A 349 -1.39 -1.35 15.00
CA ALA A 349 -2.33 -0.55 14.23
C ALA A 349 -2.86 0.61 15.06
N GLY A 350 -2.88 1.79 14.44
CA GLY A 350 -3.20 3.04 15.10
C GLY A 350 -4.00 3.96 14.22
N THR A 351 -5.15 4.43 14.67
CA THR A 351 -6.02 5.28 13.83
C THR A 351 -5.77 6.77 14.00
N ALA A 352 -5.24 7.19 15.15
CA ALA A 352 -5.29 8.58 15.63
C ALA A 352 -6.72 9.16 15.60
N SER A 353 -7.75 8.31 15.80
CA SER A 353 -9.12 8.79 15.93
C SER A 353 -9.18 9.81 17.07
N GLY A 354 -9.87 10.93 16.84
CA GLY A 354 -9.83 12.13 17.69
C GLY A 354 -9.20 13.32 16.98
N VAL A 355 -8.21 13.11 16.12
CA VAL A 355 -7.56 14.18 15.31
C VAL A 355 -7.68 13.98 13.80
N HIS A 356 -7.90 12.75 13.33
CA HIS A 356 -8.05 12.43 11.90
C HIS A 356 -9.47 12.01 11.51
N PRO A 357 -9.91 12.16 10.24
CA PRO A 357 -11.23 11.75 9.79
C PRO A 357 -11.32 10.23 9.60
N VAL A 358 -11.20 9.50 10.70
CA VAL A 358 -11.22 8.04 10.73
C VAL A 358 -11.83 7.56 12.05
N PRO A 359 -12.69 6.53 12.02
CA PRO A 359 -13.22 5.97 13.24
C PRO A 359 -12.18 5.12 13.98
N ALA A 360 -12.36 4.98 15.29
CA ALA A 360 -11.49 4.14 16.12
C ALA A 360 -11.51 2.68 15.64
N GLY A 361 -10.35 2.02 15.62
CA GLY A 361 -10.22 0.65 15.16
C GLY A 361 -10.50 0.43 13.67
N PHE A 362 -10.50 1.47 12.81
CA PHE A 362 -10.52 1.26 11.35
C PHE A 362 -9.28 0.51 10.85
N GLY A 363 -8.09 0.91 11.28
CA GLY A 363 -6.94 0.01 11.31
C GLY A 363 -6.92 -0.64 12.69
N ARG A 364 -6.82 -1.96 12.77
CA ARG A 364 -6.72 -2.66 14.06
C ARG A 364 -5.78 -3.86 13.97
N VAL A 365 -5.15 -4.18 15.10
CA VAL A 365 -4.40 -5.42 15.29
C VAL A 365 -5.29 -6.44 15.99
N TYR A 366 -5.34 -7.68 15.51
CA TYR A 366 -5.95 -8.79 16.23
C TYR A 366 -4.85 -9.65 16.86
N VAL A 367 -5.03 -10.01 18.13
CA VAL A 367 -4.07 -10.78 18.92
C VAL A 367 -4.71 -12.10 19.35
N HIS A 368 -4.00 -13.21 19.13
CA HIS A 368 -4.52 -14.55 19.41
C HIS A 368 -4.31 -14.96 20.87
N LEU A 369 -5.42 -15.24 21.56
CA LEU A 369 -5.54 -15.70 22.94
C LEU A 369 -6.55 -16.88 22.97
N PRO A 370 -6.10 -18.12 22.70
CA PRO A 370 -7.00 -19.28 22.59
C PRO A 370 -7.71 -19.63 23.90
N GLU A 371 -7.17 -19.23 25.04
CA GLU A 371 -7.73 -19.48 26.38
C GLU A 371 -8.69 -18.37 26.86
N GLY A 372 -9.08 -17.45 25.96
CA GLY A 372 -9.96 -16.32 26.26
C GLY A 372 -9.23 -15.03 26.64
N PHE A 373 -10.00 -13.96 26.82
CA PHE A 373 -9.45 -12.63 27.04
C PHE A 373 -8.77 -12.48 28.40
N SER A 374 -7.59 -11.86 28.38
CA SER A 374 -6.95 -11.26 29.54
C SER A 374 -6.10 -10.11 29.05
N TYR A 375 -6.30 -8.91 29.60
CA TYR A 375 -5.52 -7.74 29.20
C TYR A 375 -4.00 -7.96 29.33
N GLU A 376 -3.56 -8.61 30.41
CA GLU A 376 -2.14 -8.92 30.62
C GLU A 376 -1.62 -9.89 29.55
N GLN A 377 -2.39 -10.93 29.23
CA GLN A 377 -2.00 -11.87 28.18
C GLN A 377 -2.05 -11.22 26.79
N TRP A 378 -3.01 -10.33 26.53
CA TRP A 378 -3.13 -9.57 25.30
C TRP A 378 -1.86 -8.74 25.04
N THR A 379 -1.41 -7.96 26.04
CA THR A 379 -0.19 -7.15 25.90
C THR A 379 1.07 -7.99 25.68
N LYS A 380 1.20 -9.12 26.39
CA LYS A 380 2.30 -10.09 26.20
C LYS A 380 2.26 -10.76 24.82
N ALA A 381 1.08 -11.15 24.36
CA ALA A 381 0.89 -11.80 23.06
C ALA A 381 1.15 -10.85 21.89
N LEU A 382 0.73 -9.57 22.01
CA LEU A 382 1.09 -8.54 21.06
C LEU A 382 2.61 -8.36 21.02
N ALA A 383 3.28 -8.20 22.16
CA ALA A 383 4.74 -8.07 22.20
C ALA A 383 5.48 -9.28 21.58
N ALA A 384 4.89 -10.47 21.68
CA ALA A 384 5.41 -11.69 21.07
C ALA A 384 5.08 -11.83 19.57
N GLY A 385 4.28 -10.93 19.00
CA GLY A 385 3.86 -10.97 17.61
C GLY A 385 2.83 -12.05 17.29
N ARG A 386 2.06 -12.56 18.27
CA ARG A 386 0.93 -13.47 18.00
C ARG A 386 -0.27 -12.70 17.44
N SER A 387 -0.08 -12.05 16.29
CA SER A 387 -1.01 -11.07 15.76
C SER A 387 -1.01 -10.98 14.24
N PHE A 388 -2.07 -10.36 13.72
CA PHE A 388 -2.11 -9.77 12.39
C PHE A 388 -2.76 -8.40 12.45
N VAL A 389 -2.41 -7.52 11.52
CA VAL A 389 -3.03 -6.20 11.36
C VAL A 389 -3.95 -6.20 10.14
N THR A 390 -5.03 -5.42 10.19
CA THR A 390 -5.98 -5.35 9.09
C THR A 390 -6.71 -4.01 9.01
N THR A 391 -7.10 -3.65 7.79
CA THR A 391 -8.10 -2.62 7.49
C THR A 391 -9.45 -3.22 7.07
N GLY A 392 -9.55 -4.53 6.85
CA GLY A 392 -10.77 -5.23 6.44
C GLY A 392 -10.69 -6.76 6.60
N PRO A 393 -9.96 -7.48 5.73
CA PRO A 393 -9.90 -8.95 5.75
C PRO A 393 -9.36 -9.53 7.07
N MET A 394 -9.88 -10.69 7.49
CA MET A 394 -9.39 -11.45 8.63
C MET A 394 -8.45 -12.55 8.13
N LEU A 395 -7.18 -12.51 8.55
CA LEU A 395 -6.12 -13.37 8.04
C LEU A 395 -5.65 -14.33 9.13
N PHE A 396 -5.95 -15.61 8.95
CA PHE A 396 -5.54 -16.70 9.84
C PHE A 396 -4.48 -17.53 9.14
N ALA A 397 -3.26 -17.57 9.66
CA ALA A 397 -2.17 -18.32 9.06
C ALA A 397 -1.25 -18.90 10.12
N THR A 398 -0.69 -20.07 9.82
CA THR A 398 0.32 -20.74 10.65
C THR A 398 1.47 -21.21 9.78
N VAL A 399 2.64 -21.37 10.39
CA VAL A 399 3.81 -22.03 9.78
C VAL A 399 4.11 -23.27 10.60
N ASN A 400 4.12 -24.44 9.99
CA ASN A 400 4.28 -25.72 10.69
C ASN A 400 3.36 -25.84 11.92
N GLY A 401 2.13 -25.32 11.82
CA GLY A 401 1.13 -25.31 12.91
C GLY A 401 1.42 -24.31 14.04
N ARG A 402 2.36 -23.36 13.88
CA ARG A 402 2.66 -22.31 14.86
C ARG A 402 2.15 -20.95 14.41
N ASP A 403 1.63 -20.18 15.35
CA ASP A 403 1.14 -18.82 15.17
C ASP A 403 2.24 -17.83 14.76
N PRO A 404 1.87 -16.66 14.17
CA PRO A 404 2.80 -15.55 13.93
C PRO A 404 3.64 -15.19 15.16
N GLY A 405 4.85 -14.68 14.93
CA GLY A 405 5.81 -14.32 15.99
C GLY A 405 6.74 -15.46 16.44
N GLU A 406 6.45 -16.71 16.07
CA GLU A 406 7.30 -17.87 16.40
C GLU A 406 8.70 -17.77 15.77
N THR A 407 9.70 -18.29 16.49
CA THR A 407 11.08 -18.41 16.00
C THR A 407 11.49 -19.88 15.87
N PHE A 408 11.66 -20.33 14.62
CA PHE A 408 12.18 -21.64 14.31
C PHE A 408 13.71 -21.66 14.35
N ARG A 409 14.30 -22.60 15.09
CA ARG A 409 15.74 -22.88 15.06
C ARG A 409 16.00 -24.02 14.08
N GLN A 410 16.52 -23.68 12.91
CA GLN A 410 16.82 -24.63 11.85
C GLN A 410 18.16 -25.32 12.14
N THR A 411 18.19 -26.65 11.99
CA THR A 411 19.42 -27.47 12.11
C THR A 411 19.97 -27.88 10.75
N GLU A 412 19.08 -28.15 9.79
CA GLU A 412 19.47 -28.58 8.45
C GLU A 412 20.00 -27.41 7.62
N PRO A 413 20.95 -27.63 6.69
CA PRO A 413 21.45 -26.57 5.81
C PRO A 413 20.37 -25.92 4.92
N LYS A 414 19.28 -26.66 4.70
CA LYS A 414 18.11 -26.26 3.91
C LYS A 414 16.87 -26.98 4.45
N ALA A 415 15.79 -26.26 4.73
CA ALA A 415 14.54 -26.83 5.26
C ALA A 415 13.30 -26.16 4.66
N ALA A 416 12.25 -26.96 4.43
CA ALA A 416 10.95 -26.48 3.99
C ALA A 416 10.05 -26.17 5.19
N TYR A 417 9.23 -25.13 5.04
CA TYR A 417 8.27 -24.66 6.01
C TYR A 417 6.90 -24.61 5.35
N GLN A 418 5.95 -25.34 5.91
CA GLN A 418 4.58 -25.39 5.41
C GLN A 418 3.78 -24.22 5.98
N ILE A 419 3.22 -23.41 5.10
CA ILE A 419 2.24 -22.39 5.43
C ILE A 419 0.85 -22.96 5.19
N ALA A 420 -0.04 -22.79 6.15
CA ALA A 420 -1.45 -23.14 6.02
C ALA A 420 -2.31 -22.05 6.67
N GLY A 421 -3.44 -21.74 6.04
CA GLY A 421 -4.30 -20.68 6.55
C GLY A 421 -5.61 -20.50 5.80
N SER A 422 -6.38 -19.52 6.28
CA SER A 422 -7.57 -19.02 5.61
C SER A 422 -7.67 -17.52 5.75
N VAL A 423 -8.26 -16.88 4.73
CA VAL A 423 -8.66 -15.48 4.79
C VAL A 423 -10.18 -15.42 4.68
N ILE A 424 -10.80 -14.67 5.57
CA ILE A 424 -12.24 -14.38 5.54
C ILE A 424 -12.42 -12.87 5.36
N SER A 425 -13.13 -12.46 4.33
CA SER A 425 -13.28 -11.07 3.94
C SER A 425 -14.74 -10.75 3.58
N GLU A 426 -15.14 -9.50 3.78
CA GLU A 426 -16.51 -9.07 3.47
C GLU A 426 -16.73 -9.05 1.94
N GLU A 427 -15.71 -8.61 1.20
CA GLU A 427 -15.71 -8.56 -0.26
C GLU A 427 -14.71 -9.57 -0.85
N PRO A 428 -14.79 -9.90 -2.16
CA PRO A 428 -13.81 -10.79 -2.79
C PRO A 428 -12.37 -10.30 -2.62
N LEU A 429 -11.48 -11.20 -2.21
CA LEU A 429 -10.04 -10.97 -2.23
C LEU A 429 -9.55 -10.89 -3.67
N ALA A 430 -8.57 -10.04 -3.90
CA ALA A 430 -7.82 -9.98 -5.15
C ALA A 430 -6.72 -11.05 -5.18
N PHE A 431 -5.87 -11.10 -4.14
CA PHE A 431 -4.77 -12.06 -4.02
C PHE A 431 -4.18 -12.12 -2.61
N ILE A 432 -3.46 -13.21 -2.34
CA ILE A 432 -2.69 -13.48 -1.12
C ILE A 432 -1.21 -13.64 -1.51
N GLU A 433 -0.29 -13.13 -0.71
CA GLU A 433 1.16 -13.28 -0.93
C GLU A 433 1.84 -13.85 0.32
N VAL A 434 2.71 -14.84 0.11
CA VAL A 434 3.70 -15.24 1.10
C VAL A 434 4.96 -14.42 0.84
N ILE A 435 5.30 -13.57 1.80
CA ILE A 435 6.49 -12.70 1.77
C ILE A 435 7.64 -13.44 2.43
N ARG A 436 8.80 -13.46 1.78
CA ARG A 436 10.07 -13.93 2.33
C ARG A 436 11.10 -12.83 2.22
N ASP A 437 11.69 -12.43 3.34
CA ASP A 437 12.78 -11.45 3.39
C ASP A 437 12.46 -10.15 2.60
N GLY A 438 11.18 -9.76 2.61
CA GLY A 438 10.65 -8.56 1.94
C GLY A 438 10.18 -8.76 0.49
N ILE A 439 10.29 -9.98 -0.05
CA ILE A 439 9.93 -10.31 -1.44
C ILE A 439 8.67 -11.19 -1.46
N PRO A 440 7.63 -10.87 -2.25
CA PRO A 440 6.51 -11.78 -2.53
C PRO A 440 7.00 -13.03 -3.27
N ALA A 441 7.28 -14.08 -2.52
CA ALA A 441 7.91 -15.30 -3.01
C ALA A 441 6.89 -16.30 -3.56
N ILE A 442 5.62 -16.21 -3.12
CA ILE A 442 4.51 -17.03 -3.62
C ILE A 442 3.27 -16.14 -3.69
N THR A 443 2.56 -16.18 -4.81
CA THR A 443 1.27 -15.51 -4.97
C THR A 443 0.16 -16.54 -5.12
N ILE A 444 -0.92 -16.36 -4.38
CA ILE A 444 -2.06 -17.27 -4.34
C ILE A 444 -3.30 -16.52 -4.80
N MET A 445 -3.92 -17.03 -5.86
CA MET A 445 -5.20 -16.52 -6.36
C MET A 445 -6.36 -17.09 -5.53
N PRO A 446 -7.25 -16.25 -5.01
CA PRO A 446 -8.27 -16.67 -4.05
C PRO A 446 -9.44 -17.38 -4.74
N LYS A 447 -10.02 -18.37 -4.05
CA LYS A 447 -11.25 -19.04 -4.50
C LYS A 447 -12.51 -18.24 -4.17
N ASN A 448 -12.48 -17.41 -3.13
CA ASN A 448 -13.59 -16.56 -2.68
C ASN A 448 -14.92 -17.32 -2.47
N GLU A 449 -14.85 -18.47 -1.81
CA GLU A 449 -16.02 -19.31 -1.49
C GLU A 449 -16.98 -18.57 -0.55
N LEU A 450 -18.29 -18.64 -0.81
CA LEU A 450 -19.29 -17.96 0.02
C LEU A 450 -19.50 -18.71 1.34
N THR A 451 -19.39 -18.01 2.47
CA THR A 451 -19.72 -18.53 3.79
C THR A 451 -21.23 -18.50 4.03
N PRO A 452 -21.78 -19.30 4.97
CA PRO A 452 -23.21 -19.25 5.32
C PRO A 452 -23.66 -17.86 5.78
N GLN A 453 -22.77 -17.12 6.44
CA GLN A 453 -23.02 -15.76 6.89
C GLN A 453 -22.85 -14.73 5.78
N GLY A 454 -22.50 -15.11 4.54
CA GLY A 454 -22.44 -14.25 3.36
C GLY A 454 -21.07 -13.60 3.05
N ALA A 455 -20.04 -13.85 3.87
CA ALA A 455 -18.67 -13.39 3.63
C ALA A 455 -17.95 -14.28 2.59
N ARG A 456 -16.75 -13.90 2.16
CA ARG A 456 -15.88 -14.68 1.28
C ARG A 456 -14.78 -15.36 2.08
N ARG A 457 -14.56 -16.65 1.85
CA ARG A 457 -13.48 -17.43 2.44
C ARG A 457 -12.55 -17.96 1.36
N THR A 458 -11.25 -17.90 1.61
CA THR A 458 -10.23 -18.59 0.82
C THR A 458 -9.32 -19.35 1.76
N GLU A 459 -9.29 -20.67 1.63
CA GLU A 459 -8.27 -21.51 2.25
C GLU A 459 -7.04 -21.61 1.35
N PHE A 460 -5.86 -21.68 1.95
CA PHE A 460 -4.61 -21.78 1.21
C PHE A 460 -3.55 -22.61 1.95
N THR A 461 -2.69 -23.23 1.16
CA THR A 461 -1.45 -23.87 1.62
C THR A 461 -0.32 -23.51 0.67
N ALA A 462 0.90 -23.44 1.20
CA ALA A 462 2.10 -23.20 0.41
C ALA A 462 3.31 -23.78 1.15
N ASP A 463 4.38 -24.11 0.43
CA ASP A 463 5.65 -24.52 1.01
C ASP A 463 6.74 -23.55 0.60
N ILE A 464 7.55 -23.11 1.56
CA ILE A 464 8.69 -22.23 1.32
C ILE A 464 9.96 -22.81 1.93
N THR A 465 11.09 -22.68 1.23
CA THR A 465 12.35 -23.26 1.67
C THR A 465 13.36 -22.20 2.07
N PHE A 466 13.98 -22.38 3.24
CA PHE A 466 15.07 -21.54 3.75
C PHE A 466 16.39 -22.29 3.78
N ASP A 467 17.46 -21.60 3.37
CA ASP A 467 18.86 -22.06 3.38
C ASP A 467 19.79 -21.06 4.09
N HIS A 468 19.22 -20.04 4.72
CA HIS A 468 19.82 -19.02 5.58
C HIS A 468 18.77 -18.53 6.59
N SER A 469 19.22 -17.81 7.62
CA SER A 469 18.31 -17.15 8.55
C SER A 469 17.51 -16.08 7.82
N GLY A 470 16.24 -15.95 8.14
CA GLY A 470 15.35 -15.00 7.50
C GLY A 470 14.02 -14.91 8.21
N TRP A 471 13.02 -14.40 7.50
CA TRP A 471 11.66 -14.30 8.01
C TRP A 471 10.65 -14.50 6.88
N LEU A 472 9.43 -14.87 7.25
CA LEU A 472 8.30 -14.89 6.34
C LEU A 472 7.08 -14.24 6.98
N ALA A 473 6.18 -13.70 6.15
CA ALA A 473 4.88 -13.19 6.57
C ALA A 473 3.84 -13.49 5.49
N VAL A 474 2.55 -13.42 5.83
CA VAL A 474 1.46 -13.51 4.87
C VAL A 474 0.74 -12.18 4.81
N ARG A 475 0.41 -11.72 3.60
CA ARG A 475 -0.46 -10.55 3.38
C ARG A 475 -1.52 -10.84 2.33
N CYS A 476 -2.63 -10.11 2.38
CA CYS A 476 -3.69 -10.23 1.39
C CYS A 476 -4.30 -8.87 1.04
N TRP A 477 -4.95 -8.81 -0.12
CA TRP A 477 -5.56 -7.60 -0.65
C TRP A 477 -7.02 -7.85 -1.05
N GLU A 478 -7.88 -6.92 -0.70
CA GLU A 478 -9.31 -6.87 -1.04
C GLU A 478 -9.57 -5.59 -1.83
N GLU A 479 -10.23 -5.69 -2.99
CA GLU A 479 -10.66 -4.54 -3.76
C GLU A 479 -12.05 -4.08 -3.29
N ARG A 480 -12.28 -2.77 -3.24
CA ARG A 480 -13.56 -2.16 -2.85
C ARG A 480 -14.04 -1.20 -3.94
N PRO A 481 -15.36 -0.97 -4.07
CA PRO A 481 -15.89 0.02 -4.99
C PRO A 481 -15.23 1.40 -4.85
N GLY A 482 -15.16 2.16 -5.95
CA GLY A 482 -14.58 3.49 -5.96
C GLY A 482 -13.05 3.52 -5.89
N GLU A 483 -12.37 2.49 -6.43
CA GLU A 483 -10.90 2.38 -6.45
C GLU A 483 -10.27 2.36 -5.04
N ARG A 484 -11.06 1.92 -4.04
CA ARG A 484 -10.61 1.73 -2.66
C ARG A 484 -10.11 0.30 -2.47
N PHE A 485 -9.32 0.06 -1.45
CA PHE A 485 -8.84 -1.28 -1.10
C PHE A 485 -8.79 -1.48 0.41
N ARG A 486 -8.71 -2.75 0.81
CA ARG A 486 -8.39 -3.20 2.18
C ARG A 486 -7.30 -4.26 2.11
N TRP A 487 -6.67 -4.51 3.24
CA TRP A 487 -5.56 -5.43 3.33
C TRP A 487 -5.40 -5.98 4.75
N ALA A 488 -4.71 -7.11 4.85
CA ALA A 488 -4.23 -7.65 6.11
C ALA A 488 -2.79 -8.16 5.99
N HIS A 489 -2.05 -8.19 7.10
CA HIS A 489 -0.67 -8.64 7.16
C HIS A 489 -0.38 -9.29 8.53
N THR A 490 0.18 -10.50 8.54
CA THR A 490 0.58 -11.17 9.80
C THR A 490 1.83 -10.53 10.40
N ALA A 491 2.05 -10.71 11.70
CA ALA A 491 3.41 -10.60 12.21
C ALA A 491 4.34 -11.63 11.53
N PRO A 492 5.67 -11.42 11.53
CA PRO A 492 6.60 -12.31 10.86
C PRO A 492 6.87 -13.56 11.71
N TRP A 493 7.05 -14.69 11.05
CA TRP A 493 7.77 -15.83 11.60
C TRP A 493 9.25 -15.67 11.32
N HIS A 494 10.10 -16.06 12.27
CA HIS A 494 11.55 -15.96 12.12
C HIS A 494 12.18 -17.34 11.99
N ILE A 495 13.13 -17.46 11.05
CA ILE A 495 13.94 -18.66 10.83
C ILE A 495 15.37 -18.31 11.22
N VAL A 496 15.94 -19.07 12.14
CA VAL A 496 17.33 -18.90 12.59
C VAL A 496 18.13 -20.14 12.19
N LEU A 497 19.05 -19.95 11.26
CA LEU A 497 20.05 -20.96 10.85
C LEU A 497 21.44 -20.50 11.33
N PRO A 498 22.04 -21.16 12.33
CA PRO A 498 23.36 -20.80 12.83
C PRO A 498 24.43 -20.74 11.73
N GLY A 499 25.27 -19.71 11.77
CA GLY A 499 26.35 -19.50 10.79
C GLY A 499 25.91 -18.91 9.44
N LYS A 500 24.61 -18.79 9.17
CA LYS A 500 24.07 -18.15 7.97
C LYS A 500 23.08 -17.05 8.37
N PRO A 501 23.56 -15.85 8.75
CA PRO A 501 22.71 -14.77 9.24
C PRO A 501 21.83 -14.18 8.12
N LEU A 502 20.71 -13.57 8.53
CA LEU A 502 19.93 -12.70 7.67
C LEU A 502 20.80 -11.49 7.30
N ARG A 503 20.78 -11.11 6.03
CA ARG A 503 21.49 -9.94 5.52
C ARG A 503 20.53 -9.11 4.68
N PRO A 504 20.51 -7.77 4.81
CA PRO A 504 19.77 -6.91 3.90
C PRO A 504 20.39 -6.92 2.50
N ARG A 505 19.60 -6.52 1.51
CA ARG A 505 20.12 -6.18 0.18
C ARG A 505 21.03 -4.95 0.28
N LYS A 506 21.94 -4.81 -0.69
CA LYS A 506 22.86 -3.68 -0.70
C LYS A 506 22.12 -2.33 -0.74
N GLU A 507 21.11 -2.20 -1.59
CA GLU A 507 20.27 -1.01 -1.70
C GLU A 507 19.56 -0.61 -0.38
N GLU A 508 19.12 -1.59 0.40
CA GLU A 508 18.48 -1.41 1.71
C GLU A 508 19.49 -0.85 2.72
N LYS A 509 20.69 -1.44 2.79
CA LYS A 509 21.78 -0.93 3.64
C LYS A 509 22.19 0.49 3.23
N ASP A 510 22.43 0.72 1.95
CA ASP A 510 22.85 2.03 1.43
C ASP A 510 21.79 3.11 1.75
N PHE A 511 20.51 2.76 1.65
CA PHE A 511 19.42 3.64 2.06
C PHE A 511 19.43 3.93 3.56
N LEU A 512 19.53 2.93 4.43
CA LEU A 512 19.59 3.13 5.88
C LEU A 512 20.76 4.04 6.29
N VAL A 513 21.95 3.81 5.71
CA VAL A 513 23.15 4.62 5.96
C VAL A 513 22.96 6.05 5.45
N SER A 514 22.48 6.22 4.21
CA SER A 514 22.29 7.56 3.63
C SER A 514 21.21 8.36 4.36
N ARG A 515 20.10 7.73 4.74
CA ARG A 515 19.06 8.34 5.58
C ARG A 515 19.66 8.83 6.89
N MET A 516 20.49 8.03 7.53
CA MET A 516 21.07 8.40 8.82
C MET A 516 22.07 9.54 8.73
N ARG A 517 22.93 9.53 7.70
CA ARG A 517 23.84 10.66 7.42
C ARG A 517 23.07 11.95 7.15
N PHE A 518 22.00 11.87 6.37
CA PHE A 518 21.14 13.03 6.09
C PHE A 518 20.53 13.61 7.37
N GLU A 519 19.99 12.77 8.25
CA GLU A 519 19.37 13.25 9.49
C GLU A 519 20.37 13.80 10.51
N ILE A 520 21.57 13.22 10.59
CA ILE A 520 22.69 13.76 11.36
C ILE A 520 23.02 15.17 10.87
N GLN A 521 23.16 15.35 9.55
CA GLN A 521 23.46 16.65 8.96
C GLN A 521 22.34 17.65 9.28
N ARG A 522 21.09 17.28 9.01
CA ARG A 522 19.89 18.11 9.23
C ARG A 522 19.75 18.58 10.68
N SER A 523 20.17 17.76 11.65
CA SER A 523 19.96 18.01 13.08
C SER A 523 21.22 18.42 13.85
N SER A 524 22.37 18.51 13.18
CA SER A 524 23.70 18.67 13.79
C SER A 524 23.88 19.88 14.70
N SER A 525 23.25 21.02 14.38
CA SER A 525 23.32 22.28 15.13
C SER A 525 22.18 22.45 16.15
N LEU A 526 21.16 21.59 16.13
CA LEU A 526 19.96 21.71 16.95
C LEU A 526 19.94 20.72 18.13
N LEU A 527 20.64 19.60 18.01
CA LEU A 527 20.61 18.53 19.00
C LEU A 527 21.77 18.62 20.01
N PRO A 528 21.51 18.35 21.31
CA PRO A 528 22.57 18.29 22.32
C PRO A 528 23.53 17.11 22.04
N PRO A 529 24.76 17.14 22.60
CA PRO A 529 25.76 16.10 22.35
C PRO A 529 25.28 14.67 22.58
N GLN A 530 24.52 14.44 23.66
CA GLN A 530 23.96 13.12 23.98
C GLN A 530 22.97 12.61 22.92
N ALA A 531 22.12 13.49 22.37
CA ALA A 531 21.18 13.15 21.30
C ALA A 531 21.92 12.88 19.99
N ARG A 532 22.95 13.68 19.65
CA ARG A 532 23.79 13.43 18.47
C ARG A 532 24.53 12.09 18.55
N ALA A 533 24.93 11.68 19.75
CA ALA A 533 25.56 10.38 19.96
C ALA A 533 24.62 9.20 19.64
N GLU A 534 23.31 9.33 19.88
CA GLU A 534 22.31 8.31 19.51
C GLU A 534 22.26 8.10 18.00
N TYR A 535 22.20 9.18 17.22
CA TYR A 535 22.27 9.11 15.76
C TYR A 535 23.58 8.48 15.27
N ALA A 536 24.71 8.83 15.87
CA ALA A 536 26.00 8.25 15.51
C ALA A 536 26.05 6.74 15.79
N ARG A 537 25.46 6.27 16.89
CA ARG A 537 25.33 4.83 17.20
C ARG A 537 24.44 4.12 16.19
N ALA A 538 23.30 4.70 15.83
CA ALA A 538 22.42 4.14 14.80
C ALA A 538 23.12 4.05 13.44
N LEU A 539 23.81 5.10 13.01
CA LEU A 539 24.63 5.08 11.79
C LEU A 539 25.69 3.96 11.84
N ALA A 540 26.45 3.88 12.94
CA ALA A 540 27.49 2.88 13.10
C ALA A 540 26.94 1.44 13.12
N PHE A 541 25.70 1.23 13.60
CA PHE A 541 25.01 -0.06 13.49
C PHE A 541 24.78 -0.42 12.01
N TYR A 542 24.18 0.49 11.23
CA TYR A 542 23.86 0.24 9.82
C TYR A 542 25.10 0.08 8.94
N GLU A 543 26.16 0.85 9.18
CA GLU A 543 27.41 0.75 8.42
C GLU A 543 28.08 -0.64 8.58
N LYS A 544 27.89 -1.29 9.73
CA LYS A 544 28.44 -2.62 10.05
C LYS A 544 27.63 -3.79 9.48
N LEU A 545 26.43 -3.56 8.96
CA LEU A 545 25.62 -4.65 8.40
C LEU A 545 26.33 -5.30 7.21
N ASP A 546 26.44 -6.62 7.19
CA ASP A 546 26.78 -7.35 5.97
C ASP A 546 25.62 -7.27 4.98
N VAL A 547 25.89 -7.44 3.69
CA VAL A 547 24.85 -7.47 2.64
C VAL A 547 24.77 -8.84 1.99
N GLN A 548 23.64 -9.16 1.38
CA GLN A 548 23.47 -10.39 0.61
C GLN A 548 24.51 -10.49 -0.52
N ASP A 549 25.04 -11.70 -0.73
CA ASP A 549 25.89 -11.99 -1.89
C ASP A 549 25.01 -12.48 -3.05
N ASN A 550 24.89 -11.64 -4.08
CA ASN A 550 24.14 -11.93 -5.31
C ASN A 550 25.06 -12.24 -6.50
N SER A 551 26.34 -12.54 -6.28
CA SER A 551 27.32 -12.80 -7.34
C SER A 551 26.92 -13.95 -8.27
N GLN A 552 26.29 -15.00 -7.72
CA GLN A 552 25.75 -16.10 -8.52
C GLN A 552 24.63 -15.63 -9.45
N GLN A 553 23.69 -14.82 -8.96
CA GLN A 553 22.60 -14.28 -9.77
C GLN A 553 23.12 -13.37 -10.89
N VAL A 554 24.10 -12.52 -10.58
CA VAL A 554 24.79 -11.66 -11.54
C VAL A 554 25.48 -12.48 -12.62
N SER A 555 26.17 -13.55 -12.25
CA SER A 555 26.83 -14.45 -13.20
C SER A 555 25.84 -15.19 -14.10
N MET A 556 24.63 -15.49 -13.62
CA MET A 556 23.61 -16.18 -14.41
C MET A 556 22.86 -15.26 -15.38
N GLN A 557 22.55 -14.03 -14.96
CA GLN A 557 21.67 -13.14 -15.73
C GLN A 557 22.42 -12.03 -16.48
N GLY A 558 23.63 -11.67 -16.04
CA GLY A 558 24.40 -10.56 -16.57
C GLY A 558 24.82 -10.78 -18.03
N ARG A 559 24.67 -9.73 -18.84
CA ARG A 559 25.02 -9.75 -20.26
C ARG A 559 26.10 -8.71 -20.56
N PRO A 560 27.38 -9.11 -20.65
CA PRO A 560 28.45 -8.16 -20.88
C PRO A 560 28.30 -7.48 -22.25
N PRO A 561 28.56 -6.17 -22.35
CA PRO A 561 28.58 -5.47 -23.63
C PRO A 561 29.62 -6.06 -24.59
N LYS A 562 29.32 -6.05 -25.90
CA LYS A 562 30.18 -6.70 -26.91
C LYS A 562 31.49 -5.96 -27.18
N ASN A 563 31.50 -4.64 -27.01
CA ASN A 563 32.62 -3.74 -27.26
C ASN A 563 32.36 -2.37 -26.61
N GLU A 564 33.30 -1.44 -26.74
CA GLU A 564 33.19 -0.09 -26.14
C GLU A 564 31.98 0.72 -26.61
N MET A 565 31.63 0.64 -27.89
CA MET A 565 30.45 1.35 -28.41
C MET A 565 29.17 0.79 -27.80
N ASP A 566 29.09 -0.54 -27.67
CA ASP A 566 27.96 -1.21 -27.05
C ASP A 566 27.89 -0.94 -25.53
N LEU A 567 29.05 -0.88 -24.85
CA LEU A 567 29.13 -0.49 -23.45
C LEU A 567 28.57 0.91 -23.23
N ARG A 568 29.02 1.90 -24.02
CA ARG A 568 28.50 3.26 -23.94
C ARG A 568 26.99 3.31 -24.15
N TYR A 569 26.48 2.65 -25.19
CA TYR A 569 25.05 2.58 -25.44
C TYR A 569 24.28 2.01 -24.25
N TRP A 570 24.75 0.89 -23.70
CA TRP A 570 24.07 0.21 -22.61
C TRP A 570 24.08 1.04 -21.32
N LEU A 571 25.18 1.72 -21.02
CA LEU A 571 25.24 2.64 -19.89
C LEU A 571 24.29 3.84 -20.07
N GLU A 572 24.23 4.44 -21.26
CA GLU A 572 23.26 5.52 -21.54
C GLU A 572 21.81 5.02 -21.41
N ASN A 573 21.50 3.86 -21.98
CA ASN A 573 20.17 3.24 -21.90
C ASN A 573 19.78 2.92 -20.44
N MET A 574 20.66 2.32 -19.65
CA MET A 574 20.36 1.95 -18.27
C MET A 574 20.30 3.16 -17.35
N ILE A 575 21.33 4.01 -17.35
CA ILE A 575 21.49 5.09 -16.36
C ILE A 575 20.61 6.29 -16.73
N CYS A 576 20.74 6.81 -17.95
CA CYS A 576 20.05 8.05 -18.34
C CYS A 576 18.56 7.83 -18.56
N ASP A 577 18.20 6.70 -19.16
CA ASP A 577 16.84 6.47 -19.68
C ASP A 577 16.01 5.65 -18.70
N HIS A 578 16.54 4.52 -18.23
CA HIS A 578 15.82 3.65 -17.31
C HIS A 578 16.05 4.00 -15.82
N GLY A 579 16.96 4.92 -15.52
CA GLY A 579 17.28 5.34 -14.15
C GLY A 579 17.82 4.19 -13.29
N PHE A 580 18.68 3.34 -13.87
CA PHE A 580 19.31 2.24 -13.15
C PHE A 580 20.34 2.76 -12.15
N THR A 581 20.36 2.15 -10.97
CA THR A 581 21.48 2.26 -10.03
C THR A 581 22.68 1.47 -10.53
N ALA A 582 23.86 1.71 -9.95
CA ALA A 582 25.07 0.95 -10.29
C ALA A 582 24.91 -0.55 -10.06
N ASP A 583 24.14 -0.97 -9.04
CA ASP A 583 23.89 -2.40 -8.80
C ASP A 583 22.97 -3.00 -9.85
N GLU A 584 21.94 -2.28 -10.30
CA GLU A 584 21.08 -2.74 -11.40
C GLU A 584 21.85 -2.82 -12.73
N VAL A 585 22.79 -1.90 -12.99
CA VAL A 585 23.71 -1.99 -14.13
C VAL A 585 24.58 -3.24 -14.01
N ARG A 586 25.09 -3.54 -12.82
CA ARG A 586 25.84 -4.78 -12.57
C ARG A 586 24.98 -6.02 -12.79
N MET A 587 23.75 -6.05 -12.29
CA MET A 587 22.80 -7.14 -12.53
C MET A 587 22.55 -7.36 -14.04
N ALA A 588 22.42 -6.28 -14.80
CA ALA A 588 22.16 -6.35 -16.24
C ALA A 588 23.39 -6.74 -17.07
N THR A 589 24.60 -6.38 -16.64
CA THR A 589 25.82 -6.52 -17.47
C THR A 589 26.83 -7.56 -16.98
N GLY A 590 26.78 -7.94 -15.70
CA GLY A 590 27.81 -8.74 -15.05
C GLY A 590 29.11 -7.99 -14.73
N LEU A 591 29.20 -6.68 -15.01
CA LEU A 591 30.40 -5.88 -14.76
C LEU A 591 30.56 -5.54 -13.26
N GLY A 592 31.80 -5.47 -12.79
CA GLY A 592 32.09 -4.97 -11.44
C GLY A 592 31.71 -3.49 -11.26
N LEU A 593 31.33 -3.08 -10.04
CA LEU A 593 30.90 -1.71 -9.73
C LEU A 593 31.97 -0.66 -10.09
N ASP A 594 33.25 -0.93 -9.81
CA ASP A 594 34.36 -0.02 -10.14
C ASP A 594 34.51 0.18 -11.65
N ALA A 595 34.28 -0.89 -12.44
CA ALA A 595 34.33 -0.82 -13.89
C ALA A 595 33.17 0.02 -14.45
N ILE A 596 31.98 -0.12 -13.86
CA ILE A 596 30.80 0.68 -14.20
C ILE A 596 31.06 2.16 -13.90
N GLU A 597 31.55 2.49 -12.70
CA GLU A 597 31.84 3.87 -12.30
C GLU A 597 32.91 4.50 -13.21
N LYS A 598 33.99 3.77 -13.50
CA LYS A 598 35.06 4.23 -14.40
C LYS A 598 34.52 4.48 -15.81
N ALA A 599 33.73 3.57 -16.36
CA ALA A 599 33.15 3.72 -17.68
C ALA A 599 32.15 4.88 -17.75
N GLN A 600 31.29 5.04 -16.73
CA GLN A 600 30.37 6.17 -16.64
C GLN A 600 31.11 7.51 -16.69
N LYS A 601 32.21 7.65 -15.93
CA LYS A 601 33.07 8.84 -15.95
C LYS A 601 33.76 9.03 -17.29
N GLN A 602 34.35 7.97 -17.86
CA GLN A 602 35.07 8.00 -19.13
C GLN A 602 34.19 8.52 -20.28
N TYR A 603 32.94 8.07 -20.33
CA TYR A 603 31.99 8.46 -21.38
C TYR A 603 31.15 9.70 -21.00
N ALA A 604 31.40 10.32 -19.85
CA ALA A 604 30.66 11.47 -19.32
C ALA A 604 29.14 11.25 -19.30
N ILE A 605 28.70 10.06 -18.91
CA ILE A 605 27.29 9.67 -18.91
C ILE A 605 26.59 10.30 -17.70
N PRO A 606 25.62 11.22 -17.90
CA PRO A 606 24.92 11.85 -16.80
C PRO A 606 24.01 10.82 -16.10
N ASN A 607 23.66 11.09 -14.84
CA ASN A 607 22.68 10.24 -14.12
C ASN A 607 21.26 10.35 -14.70
N THR A 608 21.01 11.34 -15.55
CA THR A 608 19.69 11.70 -16.04
C THR A 608 19.84 12.30 -17.43
N ARG A 609 18.99 11.92 -18.38
CA ARG A 609 18.93 12.62 -19.66
C ARG A 609 18.42 14.05 -19.44
N SER A 610 19.01 15.03 -20.14
CA SER A 610 18.50 16.41 -20.19
C SER A 610 17.17 16.43 -20.95
N ALA A 611 16.18 17.16 -20.43
CA ALA A 611 14.87 17.32 -21.07
C ALA A 611 15.04 17.65 -22.56
N SER A 612 14.56 16.74 -23.42
CA SER A 612 14.71 16.90 -24.86
C SER A 612 13.53 17.66 -25.45
N ALA A 613 13.75 18.37 -26.56
CA ALA A 613 12.65 18.89 -27.37
C ALA A 613 11.72 17.73 -27.78
N ARG A 614 10.43 18.00 -27.92
CA ARG A 614 9.39 17.02 -28.31
C ARG A 614 9.92 16.12 -29.43
N LEU A 615 10.11 14.84 -29.12
CA LEU A 615 10.63 13.88 -30.08
C LEU A 615 9.68 13.78 -31.27
N GLN A 616 10.23 13.65 -32.47
CA GLN A 616 9.42 13.46 -33.69
C GLN A 616 8.58 12.18 -33.61
N ASN A 617 9.12 11.12 -32.98
CA ASN A 617 8.46 9.85 -32.75
C ASN A 617 8.46 9.49 -31.25
N LEU A 618 7.52 8.63 -30.84
CA LEU A 618 7.57 7.96 -29.54
C LEU A 618 8.88 7.20 -29.38
N ARG A 619 9.41 7.20 -28.16
CA ARG A 619 10.72 6.63 -27.90
C ARG A 619 10.60 5.16 -27.51
N VAL A 620 11.35 4.32 -28.23
CA VAL A 620 11.41 2.87 -28.01
C VAL A 620 12.87 2.45 -27.83
N LEU A 621 13.14 1.62 -26.82
CA LEU A 621 14.48 1.06 -26.56
C LEU A 621 14.38 -0.41 -26.13
N PRO A 622 15.38 -1.26 -26.40
CA PRO A 622 15.48 -2.57 -25.75
C PRO A 622 15.47 -2.41 -24.22
N TYR A 623 14.73 -3.28 -23.53
CA TYR A 623 14.73 -3.29 -22.07
C TYR A 623 16.08 -3.84 -21.57
N PRO A 624 16.76 -3.21 -20.61
CA PRO A 624 18.12 -3.63 -20.26
C PRO A 624 18.27 -4.99 -19.56
N GLY A 625 17.21 -5.52 -18.94
CA GLY A 625 17.31 -6.64 -18.00
C GLY A 625 17.89 -6.20 -16.65
N GLY A 626 18.26 -7.14 -15.78
CA GLY A 626 18.83 -6.87 -14.44
C GLY A 626 17.83 -6.37 -13.39
N ARG A 627 16.96 -5.41 -13.76
CA ARG A 627 15.77 -5.03 -13.00
C ARG A 627 14.62 -5.97 -13.35
N HIS A 628 13.88 -6.42 -12.35
CA HIS A 628 12.68 -7.22 -12.59
C HIS A 628 11.56 -6.35 -13.20
N PRO A 629 10.93 -6.73 -14.33
CA PRO A 629 9.95 -5.89 -15.01
C PRO A 629 8.57 -5.86 -14.32
N ARG A 630 8.26 -6.83 -13.44
CA ARG A 630 7.05 -6.85 -12.59
C ARG A 630 7.33 -6.37 -11.17
N SER A 631 6.28 -5.87 -10.50
CA SER A 631 6.26 -5.47 -9.08
C SER A 631 5.48 -6.46 -8.17
N GLY A 632 4.84 -7.47 -8.74
CA GLY A 632 4.22 -8.59 -8.02
C GLY A 632 4.10 -9.81 -8.90
N PHE A 633 3.62 -10.92 -8.34
CA PHE A 633 3.63 -12.25 -8.97
C PHE A 633 4.99 -12.61 -9.57
N LEU A 634 6.03 -12.45 -8.75
CA LEU A 634 7.43 -12.67 -9.12
C LEU A 634 7.71 -14.16 -9.34
N ASP A 635 7.02 -15.02 -8.61
CA ASP A 635 6.98 -16.48 -8.78
C ASP A 635 6.39 -16.92 -10.13
N GLY A 636 5.57 -16.05 -10.75
CA GLY A 636 5.07 -16.23 -12.11
C GLY A 636 6.01 -15.73 -13.20
N ALA A 637 7.22 -15.25 -12.89
CA ALA A 637 8.25 -14.85 -13.86
C ALA A 637 9.67 -14.87 -13.25
N LEU A 638 10.19 -16.05 -12.94
CA LEU A 638 11.57 -16.18 -12.45
C LEU A 638 12.56 -15.89 -13.57
N ASN A 639 13.70 -15.29 -13.24
CA ASN A 639 14.80 -15.04 -14.19
C ASN A 639 14.35 -14.47 -15.55
N PRO A 640 13.61 -13.34 -15.59
CA PRO A 640 13.09 -12.80 -16.83
C PRO A 640 14.21 -12.38 -17.78
N THR A 641 14.14 -12.85 -19.03
CA THR A 641 15.13 -12.53 -20.06
C THR A 641 14.76 -11.24 -20.79
N ARG A 642 15.76 -10.50 -21.29
CA ARG A 642 15.53 -9.24 -22.01
C ARG A 642 15.25 -9.38 -23.52
N ASP A 643 15.39 -10.58 -24.06
CA ASP A 643 15.42 -10.90 -25.50
C ASP A 643 14.20 -10.38 -26.27
N THR A 644 13.03 -10.47 -25.65
CA THR A 644 11.72 -10.18 -26.23
C THR A 644 11.10 -8.93 -25.61
N LYS A 645 11.87 -8.21 -24.78
CA LYS A 645 11.39 -7.07 -24.01
C LYS A 645 11.95 -5.76 -24.54
N PHE A 646 11.06 -4.79 -24.70
CA PHE A 646 11.40 -3.42 -25.03
C PHE A 646 10.59 -2.46 -24.18
N SER A 647 11.11 -1.25 -24.02
CA SER A 647 10.48 -0.17 -23.30
C SER A 647 9.86 0.82 -24.29
N VAL A 648 8.64 1.28 -24.00
CA VAL A 648 8.02 2.42 -24.66
C VAL A 648 7.86 3.53 -23.62
N PHE A 649 8.53 4.67 -23.86
CA PHE A 649 8.51 5.79 -22.92
C PHE A 649 7.24 6.63 -23.08
N LEU A 650 6.72 7.13 -21.95
CA LEU A 650 5.50 7.92 -21.92
C LEU A 650 5.78 9.32 -22.49
N PRO A 651 4.90 9.89 -23.33
CA PRO A 651 5.16 11.16 -24.00
C PRO A 651 5.13 12.39 -23.07
N TRP A 652 4.59 12.24 -21.86
CA TRP A 652 4.48 13.29 -20.84
C TRP A 652 5.46 13.15 -19.67
N ASP A 653 6.22 12.05 -19.60
CA ASP A 653 7.25 11.83 -18.57
C ASP A 653 8.39 11.00 -19.16
N GLU A 654 9.53 11.67 -19.38
CA GLU A 654 10.71 11.10 -20.04
C GLU A 654 11.37 9.94 -19.29
N ARG A 655 11.05 9.73 -18.00
CA ARG A 655 11.58 8.60 -17.21
C ARG A 655 10.56 7.49 -16.98
N SER A 656 9.30 7.74 -17.27
CA SER A 656 8.28 6.72 -17.18
C SER A 656 8.22 5.92 -18.47
N TYR A 657 8.14 4.60 -18.34
CA TYR A 657 8.01 3.70 -19.47
C TYR A 657 7.17 2.47 -19.11
N VAL A 658 6.59 1.87 -20.13
CA VAL A 658 6.05 0.51 -20.04
C VAL A 658 7.07 -0.48 -20.58
N VAL A 659 7.13 -1.67 -20.01
CA VAL A 659 7.93 -2.79 -20.55
C VAL A 659 6.98 -3.74 -21.27
N VAL A 660 7.19 -3.92 -22.57
CA VAL A 660 6.38 -4.81 -23.40
C VAL A 660 7.17 -6.09 -23.67
N ASP A 661 6.59 -7.23 -23.36
CA ASP A 661 7.15 -8.56 -23.65
C ASP A 661 6.37 -9.19 -24.80
N ALA A 662 6.97 -9.21 -26.00
CA ALA A 662 6.31 -9.59 -27.25
C ALA A 662 7.18 -10.57 -28.06
N PRO A 663 7.05 -11.89 -27.87
CA PRO A 663 6.13 -12.57 -26.95
C PRO A 663 6.67 -12.74 -25.53
N GLU A 664 5.77 -12.78 -24.55
CA GLU A 664 6.04 -13.40 -23.25
C GLU A 664 6.02 -14.93 -23.36
N ALA A 665 5.00 -15.49 -24.03
CA ALA A 665 4.84 -16.93 -24.21
C ALA A 665 4.24 -17.27 -25.59
N ILE A 666 4.61 -18.43 -26.12
CA ILE A 666 3.99 -19.00 -27.33
C ILE A 666 3.49 -20.41 -26.99
N TRP A 667 2.22 -20.66 -27.29
CA TRP A 667 1.60 -21.98 -27.21
C TRP A 667 1.17 -22.44 -28.60
N SER A 668 1.25 -23.74 -28.84
CA SER A 668 0.66 -24.41 -30.00
C SER A 668 0.09 -25.77 -29.61
N ASN A 669 -0.37 -26.53 -30.59
CA ASN A 669 -0.68 -27.96 -30.45
C ASN A 669 0.47 -28.82 -29.89
N LEU A 670 1.71 -28.31 -29.88
CA LEU A 670 2.86 -28.98 -29.26
C LEU A 670 2.97 -28.71 -27.76
N GLY A 671 2.21 -27.74 -27.21
CA GLY A 671 2.34 -27.22 -25.86
C GLY A 671 3.01 -25.85 -25.80
N LEU A 672 3.63 -25.51 -24.66
CA LEU A 672 4.39 -24.27 -24.47
C LEU A 672 5.71 -24.33 -25.25
N THR A 673 5.78 -23.66 -26.39
CA THR A 673 6.91 -23.70 -27.33
C THR A 673 7.95 -22.63 -27.04
N PHE A 674 7.58 -21.54 -26.38
CA PHE A 674 8.50 -20.49 -25.94
C PHE A 674 7.98 -19.80 -24.69
N LEU A 675 8.90 -19.40 -23.80
CA LEU A 675 8.62 -18.60 -22.62
C LEU A 675 9.82 -17.68 -22.36
N ALA A 676 9.57 -16.41 -22.11
CA ALA A 676 10.59 -15.37 -21.94
C ALA A 676 11.18 -15.28 -20.51
N HIS A 677 10.81 -16.22 -19.65
CA HIS A 677 11.19 -16.35 -18.24
C HIS A 677 11.07 -17.82 -17.81
N GLU A 678 11.37 -18.10 -16.55
CA GLU A 678 11.35 -19.44 -15.96
C GLU A 678 10.22 -19.50 -14.93
N HIS A 679 9.35 -20.50 -15.03
CA HIS A 679 8.40 -20.92 -13.97
C HIS A 679 7.61 -22.15 -14.46
N ILE A 680 7.37 -22.24 -15.77
CA ILE A 680 6.76 -23.40 -16.44
C ILE A 680 7.75 -23.98 -17.46
N HIS A 681 7.88 -25.31 -17.47
CA HIS A 681 8.71 -26.00 -18.45
C HIS A 681 8.12 -25.94 -19.87
N THR A 682 8.85 -25.31 -20.78
CA THR A 682 8.63 -25.41 -22.23
C THR A 682 8.94 -26.83 -22.74
N ILE A 683 8.48 -27.16 -23.93
CA ILE A 683 8.82 -28.45 -24.59
C ILE A 683 10.34 -28.65 -24.76
N TRP A 684 11.13 -27.57 -24.81
CA TRP A 684 12.59 -27.62 -24.93
C TRP A 684 13.27 -27.90 -23.60
N THR A 685 12.84 -27.20 -22.55
CA THR A 685 13.40 -27.42 -21.20
C THR A 685 13.14 -28.84 -20.71
N LYS A 686 11.98 -29.43 -21.04
CA LYS A 686 11.68 -30.86 -20.78
C LYS A 686 12.65 -31.83 -21.50
N GLN A 687 13.28 -31.38 -22.58
CA GLN A 687 14.30 -32.14 -23.32
C GLN A 687 15.74 -31.78 -22.89
N GLY A 688 15.92 -30.96 -21.84
CA GLY A 688 17.23 -30.47 -21.43
C GLY A 688 17.88 -29.49 -22.42
N LYS A 689 17.10 -28.89 -23.33
CA LYS A 689 17.60 -27.93 -24.32
C LYS A 689 17.50 -26.50 -23.80
N THR A 690 18.62 -25.81 -23.75
CA THR A 690 18.71 -24.39 -23.40
C THR A 690 18.68 -23.53 -24.66
N LEU A 691 17.83 -22.50 -24.66
CA LEU A 691 17.78 -21.53 -25.73
C LEU A 691 18.85 -20.46 -25.51
N GLN A 692 19.63 -20.15 -26.55
CA GLN A 692 20.65 -19.11 -26.45
C GLN A 692 20.01 -17.72 -26.31
N PRO A 693 20.63 -16.81 -25.53
CA PRO A 693 20.20 -15.42 -25.44
C PRO A 693 20.25 -14.70 -26.80
N LEU A 694 19.31 -13.79 -27.02
CA LEU A 694 19.25 -12.89 -28.18
C LEU A 694 19.33 -11.42 -27.74
N GLU A 695 19.69 -10.56 -28.68
CA GLU A 695 19.62 -9.12 -28.54
C GLU A 695 18.81 -8.53 -29.70
N TRP A 696 18.09 -7.45 -29.43
CA TRP A 696 17.36 -6.72 -30.46
C TRP A 696 18.30 -6.12 -31.51
N ASN A 697 17.94 -6.25 -32.78
CA ASN A 697 18.55 -5.47 -33.85
C ASN A 697 18.03 -4.03 -33.72
N ARG A 698 18.94 -3.09 -33.44
CA ARG A 698 18.65 -1.66 -33.35
C ARG A 698 18.81 -1.01 -34.72
N ARG A 699 17.78 -0.35 -35.24
CA ARG A 699 17.83 0.34 -36.54
C ARG A 699 18.03 1.86 -36.37
N PRO A 700 18.61 2.56 -37.37
CA PRO A 700 18.86 4.00 -37.28
C PRO A 700 17.60 4.87 -37.11
N ASP A 701 16.44 4.39 -37.58
CA ASP A 701 15.13 5.04 -37.44
C ASP A 701 14.49 4.82 -36.06
N GLY A 702 15.17 4.10 -35.15
CA GLY A 702 14.66 3.74 -33.82
C GLY A 702 13.82 2.47 -33.81
N SER A 703 13.57 1.82 -34.96
CA SER A 703 12.88 0.54 -35.00
C SER A 703 13.73 -0.59 -34.41
N LEU A 704 13.05 -1.59 -33.86
CA LEU A 704 13.65 -2.79 -33.28
C LEU A 704 13.10 -4.04 -33.98
N ASP A 705 13.95 -5.02 -34.24
CA ASP A 705 13.51 -6.34 -34.68
C ASP A 705 14.38 -7.46 -34.12
N PHE A 706 13.82 -8.68 -34.07
CA PHE A 706 14.61 -9.89 -33.84
C PHE A 706 13.97 -11.09 -34.58
N GLU A 707 14.77 -12.14 -34.77
CA GLU A 707 14.31 -13.46 -35.19
C GLU A 707 14.90 -14.51 -34.25
N ARG A 708 14.07 -15.44 -33.80
CA ARG A 708 14.49 -16.64 -33.06
C ARG A 708 14.10 -17.88 -33.84
N VAL A 709 15.05 -18.80 -34.02
CA VAL A 709 14.81 -20.15 -34.54
C VAL A 709 14.88 -21.15 -33.38
N LEU A 710 13.82 -21.93 -33.19
CA LEU A 710 13.70 -22.96 -32.16
C LEU A 710 14.32 -24.29 -32.63
N PRO A 711 14.65 -25.21 -31.71
CA PRO A 711 15.35 -26.46 -32.04
C PRO A 711 14.68 -27.36 -33.09
N ASN A 712 13.38 -27.21 -33.34
CA ASN A 712 12.64 -27.96 -34.36
C ASN A 712 12.42 -27.16 -35.67
N GLY A 713 13.06 -26.01 -35.85
CA GLY A 713 12.95 -25.19 -37.05
C GLY A 713 11.81 -24.16 -37.04
N ILE A 714 10.93 -24.15 -36.03
CA ILE A 714 9.96 -23.04 -35.86
C ILE A 714 10.75 -21.75 -35.69
N ALA A 715 10.48 -20.74 -36.52
CA ALA A 715 11.05 -19.42 -36.38
C ALA A 715 9.98 -18.39 -36.04
N PHE A 716 10.32 -17.38 -35.24
CA PHE A 716 9.40 -16.29 -34.93
C PHE A 716 10.15 -14.99 -34.67
N GLY A 717 9.44 -13.87 -34.73
CA GLY A 717 10.02 -12.57 -34.45
C GLY A 717 8.98 -11.48 -34.27
N THR A 718 9.44 -10.33 -33.80
CA THR A 718 8.65 -9.11 -33.65
C THR A 718 9.42 -7.95 -34.27
N LYS A 719 8.76 -7.12 -35.07
CA LYS A 719 9.23 -5.81 -35.54
C LYS A 719 8.45 -4.73 -34.80
N VAL A 720 9.14 -3.73 -34.27
CA VAL A 720 8.59 -2.60 -33.52
C VAL A 720 9.00 -1.31 -34.21
N VAL A 721 8.02 -0.50 -34.61
CA VAL A 721 8.23 0.73 -35.38
C VAL A 721 7.66 1.92 -34.61
N PRO A 722 8.51 2.82 -34.06
CA PRO A 722 8.03 4.02 -33.39
C PRO A 722 7.50 5.06 -34.38
N GLY A 723 6.32 5.59 -34.14
CA GLY A 723 5.75 6.73 -34.87
C GLY A 723 5.43 7.92 -33.94
N PRO A 724 4.95 9.04 -34.49
CA PRO A 724 4.60 10.24 -33.71
C PRO A 724 3.39 10.04 -32.79
N ASP A 725 2.46 9.17 -33.20
CA ASP A 725 1.15 8.94 -32.57
C ASP A 725 1.06 7.60 -31.84
N ALA A 726 1.82 6.61 -32.31
CA ALA A 726 1.75 5.25 -31.82
C ALA A 726 3.02 4.46 -32.14
N VAL A 727 3.23 3.39 -31.38
CA VAL A 727 4.19 2.34 -31.72
C VAL A 727 3.43 1.23 -32.44
N ARG A 728 3.84 0.96 -33.69
CA ARG A 728 3.26 -0.10 -34.54
C ARG A 728 4.11 -1.34 -34.44
N MET A 729 3.48 -2.49 -34.29
CA MET A 729 4.17 -3.77 -34.11
C MET A 729 3.71 -4.79 -35.14
N GLU A 730 4.60 -5.67 -35.54
CA GLU A 730 4.25 -6.85 -36.33
C GLU A 730 4.94 -8.08 -35.71
N ALA A 731 4.17 -9.10 -35.37
CA ALA A 731 4.68 -10.39 -34.91
C ALA A 731 4.43 -11.44 -36.01
N TRP A 732 5.34 -12.41 -36.12
CA TRP A 732 5.23 -13.46 -37.12
C TRP A 732 5.74 -14.80 -36.60
N VAL A 733 5.17 -15.89 -37.12
CA VAL A 733 5.59 -17.27 -36.87
C VAL A 733 5.75 -17.98 -38.22
N ARG A 734 6.92 -18.55 -38.46
CA ARG A 734 7.26 -19.40 -39.61
C ARG A 734 7.38 -20.85 -39.16
N ASN A 735 6.61 -21.73 -39.78
CA ASN A 735 6.62 -23.15 -39.44
C ASN A 735 7.72 -23.89 -40.20
N GLY A 736 8.85 -24.16 -39.53
CA GLY A 736 9.91 -25.02 -40.08
C GLY A 736 9.76 -26.52 -39.76
N THR A 737 8.62 -26.93 -39.21
CA THR A 737 8.33 -28.36 -38.94
C THR A 737 7.66 -29.03 -40.14
N THR A 738 7.44 -30.34 -40.06
CA THR A 738 6.77 -31.13 -41.11
C THR A 738 5.24 -31.15 -41.01
N GLU A 739 4.67 -30.69 -39.88
CA GLU A 739 3.23 -30.74 -39.60
C GLU A 739 2.65 -29.34 -39.44
N THR A 740 1.35 -29.16 -39.70
CA THR A 740 0.68 -27.87 -39.45
C THR A 740 0.69 -27.53 -37.96
N LEU A 741 1.18 -26.33 -37.63
CA LEU A 741 1.05 -25.77 -36.28
C LEU A 741 -0.36 -25.23 -36.09
N ARG A 742 -1.04 -25.68 -35.04
CA ARG A 742 -2.42 -25.30 -34.70
C ARG A 742 -2.49 -24.67 -33.32
N ASP A 743 -3.59 -23.96 -33.07
CA ASP A 743 -3.84 -23.25 -31.80
C ASP A 743 -2.66 -22.34 -31.38
N LEU A 744 -2.12 -21.59 -32.35
CA LEU A 744 -1.00 -20.68 -32.14
C LEU A 744 -1.44 -19.46 -31.31
N ARG A 745 -1.27 -19.55 -29.99
CA ARG A 745 -1.57 -18.49 -29.03
C ARG A 745 -0.28 -17.78 -28.64
N TRP A 746 -0.29 -16.46 -28.76
CA TRP A 746 0.86 -15.61 -28.52
C TRP A 746 0.52 -14.63 -27.42
N GLN A 747 1.17 -14.80 -26.28
CA GLN A 747 0.92 -13.96 -25.11
C GLN A 747 1.81 -12.71 -25.17
N VAL A 748 1.21 -11.54 -25.00
CA VAL A 748 1.90 -10.26 -24.87
C VAL A 748 1.58 -9.65 -23.52
N CYS A 749 2.62 -9.29 -22.77
CA CYS A 749 2.45 -8.62 -21.49
C CYS A 749 3.00 -7.20 -21.57
N MET A 750 2.14 -6.20 -21.37
CA MET A 750 2.58 -4.82 -21.19
C MET A 750 2.59 -4.50 -19.69
N MET A 751 3.78 -4.51 -19.10
CA MET A 751 4.04 -4.28 -17.68
C MET A 751 4.21 -2.78 -17.41
N LEU A 752 3.44 -2.29 -16.44
CA LEU A 752 3.27 -0.87 -16.12
C LEU A 752 4.05 -0.45 -14.87
N LYS A 753 4.89 -1.33 -14.30
CA LYS A 753 5.69 -1.07 -13.08
C LYS A 753 6.44 0.27 -13.13
N ALA A 754 6.99 0.62 -14.30
CA ALA A 754 7.77 1.85 -14.48
C ALA A 754 6.97 3.02 -15.08
N ALA A 755 5.65 2.88 -15.24
CA ALA A 755 4.77 3.93 -15.71
C ALA A 755 4.16 4.66 -14.50
N ALA A 756 4.71 5.83 -14.14
CA ALA A 756 4.19 6.62 -13.04
C ALA A 756 2.71 6.93 -13.24
N GLY A 757 1.90 6.70 -12.21
CA GLY A 757 0.44 6.84 -12.25
C GLY A 757 -0.33 5.68 -12.91
N PHE A 758 0.31 4.59 -13.35
CA PHE A 758 -0.37 3.42 -13.94
C PHE A 758 0.04 2.08 -13.30
N HIS A 759 0.90 2.12 -12.29
CA HIS A 759 1.62 0.97 -11.75
C HIS A 759 0.90 0.26 -10.58
N GLU A 760 -0.34 0.65 -10.27
CA GLU A 760 -1.11 0.02 -9.19
C GLU A 760 -1.50 -1.43 -9.53
N GLN A 761 -1.31 -2.32 -8.57
CA GLN A 761 -1.69 -3.75 -8.60
C GLN A 761 -3.20 -3.91 -8.36
N THR A 762 -3.99 -3.50 -9.36
CA THR A 762 -5.45 -3.52 -9.34
C THR A 762 -6.02 -3.81 -10.73
N GLY A 763 -7.19 -4.44 -10.75
CA GLY A 763 -8.00 -4.58 -11.96
C GLY A 763 -8.93 -3.39 -12.25
N GLN A 764 -9.13 -2.49 -11.28
CA GLN A 764 -10.19 -1.47 -11.33
C GLN A 764 -9.89 -0.30 -12.27
N ASN A 765 -8.61 -0.03 -12.54
CA ASN A 765 -8.19 1.02 -13.47
C ASN A 765 -7.96 0.52 -14.90
N LYS A 766 -8.37 -0.71 -15.24
CA LYS A 766 -8.24 -1.24 -16.62
C LYS A 766 -9.60 -1.31 -17.31
N ALA A 767 -9.60 -1.00 -18.60
CA ALA A 767 -10.79 -1.08 -19.46
C ALA A 767 -10.53 -2.04 -20.62
N MET A 768 -11.41 -3.01 -20.83
CA MET A 768 -11.35 -3.97 -21.94
C MET A 768 -12.43 -3.65 -22.98
N ARG A 769 -12.02 -3.46 -24.23
CA ARG A 769 -12.85 -3.10 -25.40
C ARG A 769 -12.27 -3.77 -26.64
N SER A 770 -12.62 -5.04 -26.90
CA SER A 770 -11.98 -5.85 -27.96
C SER A 770 -11.81 -5.10 -29.30
N PRO A 771 -10.59 -5.05 -29.88
CA PRO A 771 -9.34 -5.73 -29.49
C PRO A 771 -8.44 -4.93 -28.51
N TYR A 772 -8.92 -3.79 -28.02
CA TYR A 772 -8.19 -2.87 -27.16
C TYR A 772 -8.31 -3.25 -25.68
N ILE A 773 -7.20 -3.09 -24.98
CA ILE A 773 -7.17 -3.00 -23.52
C ILE A 773 -6.43 -1.71 -23.15
N ALA A 774 -6.94 -0.99 -22.16
CA ALA A 774 -6.40 0.28 -21.72
C ALA A 774 -6.22 0.31 -20.19
N CYS A 775 -5.20 1.03 -19.72
CA CYS A 775 -5.03 1.38 -18.31
C CYS A 775 -5.24 2.87 -18.13
N LYS A 776 -6.07 3.25 -17.16
CA LYS A 776 -6.31 4.64 -16.73
C LYS A 776 -5.23 5.06 -15.74
N SER A 777 -4.83 6.33 -15.77
CA SER A 777 -3.95 6.92 -14.77
C SER A 777 -4.68 7.15 -13.44
N ASN A 778 -3.91 7.24 -12.35
CA ASN A 778 -4.42 7.54 -11.01
C ASN A 778 -5.15 8.90 -10.92
N ASP A 779 -4.80 9.87 -11.77
CA ASP A 779 -5.49 11.18 -11.86
C ASP A 779 -6.76 11.14 -12.74
N GLY A 780 -7.03 10.00 -13.40
CA GLY A 780 -8.17 9.80 -14.29
C GLY A 780 -8.11 10.54 -15.63
N ARG A 781 -6.98 11.16 -15.97
CA ARG A 781 -6.85 12.04 -17.15
C ARG A 781 -6.10 11.44 -18.33
N ARG A 782 -5.46 10.29 -18.14
CA ARG A 782 -4.55 9.70 -19.13
C ARG A 782 -4.78 8.20 -19.27
N TRP A 783 -4.46 7.69 -20.44
CA TRP A 783 -4.64 6.29 -20.81
C TRP A 783 -3.42 5.75 -21.53
N ILE A 784 -3.05 4.51 -21.22
CA ILE A 784 -2.13 3.69 -22.01
C ILE A 784 -2.96 2.62 -22.68
N ILE A 785 -2.93 2.55 -24.01
CA ILE A 785 -3.81 1.71 -24.82
C ILE A 785 -2.94 0.73 -25.63
N THR A 786 -3.32 -0.55 -25.64
CA THR A 786 -2.71 -1.55 -26.53
C THR A 786 -3.74 -2.47 -27.17
N ALA A 787 -3.44 -2.94 -28.38
CA ALA A 787 -4.25 -3.89 -29.12
C ALA A 787 -3.39 -4.77 -30.02
N TRP A 788 -3.91 -5.97 -30.32
CA TRP A 788 -3.40 -6.86 -31.36
C TRP A 788 -4.52 -7.34 -32.27
N ASP A 789 -4.20 -7.61 -33.54
CA ASP A 789 -5.13 -8.15 -34.52
C ASP A 789 -4.43 -9.24 -35.37
N PRO A 790 -5.01 -10.45 -35.50
CA PRO A 790 -6.22 -10.93 -34.80
C PRO A 790 -6.01 -11.11 -33.28
N VAL A 791 -6.99 -10.69 -32.47
CA VAL A 791 -6.98 -10.88 -31.01
C VAL A 791 -7.57 -12.24 -30.63
N GLY A 792 -6.91 -12.94 -29.71
CA GLY A 792 -7.42 -14.16 -29.08
C GLY A 792 -8.03 -13.91 -27.71
N ARG A 793 -7.37 -13.08 -26.88
CA ARG A 793 -7.78 -12.84 -25.49
C ARG A 793 -7.39 -11.45 -25.02
N LEU A 794 -8.30 -10.78 -24.33
CA LEU A 794 -8.00 -9.64 -23.47
C LEU A 794 -8.04 -10.09 -22.02
N TRP A 795 -7.05 -9.72 -21.22
CA TRP A 795 -7.08 -9.98 -19.79
C TRP A 795 -6.10 -9.10 -19.01
N GLN A 796 -6.20 -9.20 -17.69
CA GLN A 796 -5.35 -8.54 -16.71
C GLN A 796 -5.06 -9.50 -15.57
N ASN A 797 -4.05 -9.20 -14.76
CA ASN A 797 -3.69 -9.98 -13.60
C ASN A 797 -3.52 -9.03 -12.41
N PRO A 798 -4.50 -8.80 -11.52
CA PRO A 798 -4.41 -7.79 -10.46
C PRO A 798 -3.11 -7.82 -9.61
N PRO A 799 -2.53 -8.98 -9.25
CA PRO A 799 -1.18 -9.05 -8.67
C PRO A 799 -0.04 -8.38 -9.45
N VAL A 800 -0.20 -8.12 -10.75
CA VAL A 800 0.79 -7.49 -11.63
C VAL A 800 0.14 -6.26 -12.26
N PRO A 801 0.76 -5.08 -12.20
CA PRO A 801 0.24 -3.94 -12.94
C PRO A 801 0.56 -4.14 -14.43
N CYS A 802 -0.24 -4.94 -15.13
CA CYS A 802 -0.10 -5.22 -16.55
C CYS A 802 -1.43 -5.28 -17.27
N ILE A 803 -1.38 -5.14 -18.59
CA ILE A 803 -2.51 -5.37 -19.49
C ILE A 803 -2.09 -6.28 -20.64
N HIS A 804 -3.01 -7.15 -21.06
CA HIS A 804 -2.78 -8.16 -22.09
C HIS A 804 -3.79 -8.03 -23.22
N SER A 805 -3.28 -7.88 -24.44
CA SER A 805 -4.01 -8.12 -25.69
C SER A 805 -3.24 -9.18 -26.44
N ASP A 806 -3.66 -10.44 -26.30
CA ASP A 806 -2.92 -11.60 -26.77
C ASP A 806 -3.39 -12.00 -28.18
N PRO A 807 -2.54 -11.92 -29.22
CA PRO A 807 -2.92 -12.38 -30.54
C PRO A 807 -3.12 -13.90 -30.63
N LYS A 808 -4.06 -14.32 -31.47
CA LYS A 808 -4.24 -15.72 -31.87
C LYS A 808 -4.00 -15.85 -33.36
N PHE A 809 -2.88 -16.45 -33.72
CA PHE A 809 -2.50 -16.63 -35.11
C PHE A 809 -3.37 -17.71 -35.78
N PRO A 810 -3.63 -17.59 -37.10
CA PRO A 810 -4.15 -18.70 -37.88
C PRO A 810 -3.24 -19.93 -37.81
N ASP A 811 -3.79 -21.10 -38.09
CA ASP A 811 -3.00 -22.32 -38.28
C ASP A 811 -1.91 -22.09 -39.35
N CYS A 812 -0.70 -22.58 -39.09
CA CYS A 812 0.47 -22.32 -39.92
C CYS A 812 0.95 -23.63 -40.57
N PRO A 813 0.68 -23.86 -41.87
CA PRO A 813 1.18 -25.03 -42.59
C PRO A 813 2.72 -25.07 -42.68
N PRO A 814 3.33 -26.24 -42.91
CA PRO A 814 4.77 -26.36 -43.13
C PRO A 814 5.30 -25.38 -44.18
N GLY A 815 6.42 -24.72 -43.87
CA GLY A 815 7.07 -23.72 -44.72
C GLY A 815 6.37 -22.35 -44.80
N GLN A 816 5.16 -22.21 -44.25
CA GLN A 816 4.41 -20.95 -44.30
C GLN A 816 4.78 -20.01 -43.15
N THR A 817 4.37 -18.75 -43.28
CA THR A 817 4.48 -17.72 -42.24
C THR A 817 3.13 -17.07 -42.00
N VAL A 818 2.72 -16.98 -40.74
CA VAL A 818 1.51 -16.27 -40.28
C VAL A 818 1.91 -15.02 -39.49
N ARG A 819 1.06 -13.98 -39.50
CA ARG A 819 1.36 -12.67 -38.92
C ARG A 819 0.22 -12.14 -38.06
N ALA A 820 0.58 -11.29 -37.10
CA ALA A 820 -0.33 -10.47 -36.31
C ALA A 820 0.23 -9.03 -36.22
N ARG A 821 -0.66 -8.04 -36.13
CA ARG A 821 -0.31 -6.63 -36.02
C ARG A 821 -0.65 -6.13 -34.63
N GLY A 822 0.16 -5.23 -34.09
CA GLY A 822 -0.01 -4.67 -32.77
C GLY A 822 0.08 -3.15 -32.76
N TRP A 823 -0.54 -2.56 -31.75
CA TRP A 823 -0.64 -1.13 -31.54
C TRP A 823 -0.38 -0.78 -30.08
N ILE A 824 0.36 0.31 -29.84
CA ILE A 824 0.47 0.97 -28.53
C ILE A 824 0.34 2.48 -28.75
N SER A 825 -0.54 3.12 -27.99
CA SER A 825 -0.67 4.58 -27.97
C SER A 825 -0.95 5.12 -26.57
N PHE A 826 -0.80 6.43 -26.45
CA PHE A 826 -0.95 7.18 -25.22
C PHE A 826 -1.95 8.30 -25.45
N TYR A 827 -2.92 8.44 -24.56
CA TYR A 827 -4.03 9.38 -24.72
C TYR A 827 -4.19 10.24 -23.47
N GLU A 828 -4.40 11.55 -23.66
CA GLU A 828 -4.78 12.49 -22.61
C GLU A 828 -6.22 12.95 -22.87
N GLY A 829 -7.14 12.60 -21.96
CA GLY A 829 -8.57 12.90 -22.06
C GLY A 829 -9.45 11.93 -21.27
N SER A 830 -10.74 12.26 -21.16
CA SER A 830 -11.74 11.44 -20.43
C SER A 830 -12.48 10.44 -21.32
N GLU A 831 -12.55 10.68 -22.63
CA GLU A 831 -13.42 9.95 -23.56
C GLU A 831 -12.69 8.78 -24.23
N LEU A 832 -12.44 7.71 -23.46
CA LEU A 832 -11.73 6.52 -23.98
C LEU A 832 -12.39 5.97 -25.25
N ASP A 833 -13.71 5.80 -25.26
CA ASP A 833 -14.40 5.15 -26.39
C ASP A 833 -14.28 5.97 -27.69
N ALA A 834 -14.29 7.31 -27.61
CA ALA A 834 -14.05 8.20 -28.75
C ALA A 834 -12.60 8.10 -29.26
N GLU A 835 -11.63 7.96 -28.35
CA GLU A 835 -10.24 7.73 -28.74
C GLU A 835 -10.05 6.37 -29.42
N LEU A 836 -10.74 5.32 -28.95
CA LEU A 836 -10.69 4.00 -29.60
C LEU A 836 -11.27 4.04 -31.02
N GLU A 837 -12.36 4.79 -31.24
CA GLU A 837 -12.91 5.02 -32.58
C GLU A 837 -11.92 5.77 -33.49
N ARG A 838 -11.26 6.82 -32.98
CA ARG A 838 -10.20 7.53 -33.71
C ARG A 838 -9.06 6.59 -34.11
N ILE A 839 -8.62 5.73 -33.20
CA ILE A 839 -7.57 4.73 -33.47
C ILE A 839 -8.02 3.76 -34.57
N GLU A 840 -9.25 3.25 -34.50
CA GLU A 840 -9.78 2.33 -35.51
C GLU A 840 -9.77 2.98 -36.91
N ASN A 841 -10.15 4.25 -37.00
CA ASN A 841 -10.16 5.03 -38.25
C ASN A 841 -8.78 5.27 -38.87
N THR A 842 -7.68 5.02 -38.15
CA THR A 842 -6.33 5.04 -38.74
C THR A 842 -6.07 3.86 -39.69
N GLY A 843 -6.90 2.82 -39.64
CA GLY A 843 -6.74 1.62 -40.46
C GLY A 843 -5.54 0.76 -40.06
N TRP A 844 -5.02 0.89 -38.83
CA TRP A 844 -3.81 0.21 -38.35
C TRP A 844 -3.81 -1.32 -38.51
N ARG A 845 -4.99 -1.94 -38.59
CA ARG A 845 -5.14 -3.38 -38.84
C ARG A 845 -4.79 -3.80 -40.28
N ARG A 846 -4.86 -2.87 -41.24
CA ARG A 846 -4.73 -3.13 -42.68
C ARG A 846 -3.41 -2.63 -43.27
N THR A 847 -2.83 -1.58 -42.70
CA THR A 847 -1.55 -1.03 -43.14
C THR A 847 -0.40 -1.90 -42.63
N ALA A 848 0.47 -2.36 -43.54
CA ALA A 848 1.76 -2.93 -43.13
C ALA A 848 2.55 -1.83 -42.40
N SER A 849 3.35 -2.21 -41.40
CA SER A 849 4.26 -1.29 -40.71
C SER A 849 5.29 -0.77 -41.73
N ALA A 850 4.96 0.33 -42.41
CA ALA A 850 5.88 1.01 -43.30
C ALA A 850 7.15 1.38 -42.50
N PRO A 851 8.34 1.23 -43.10
CA PRO A 851 9.60 1.56 -42.44
C PRO A 851 9.62 3.01 -41.94
#